data_AF-A0A9P1CU26-F1
#
_entry.id   AF-A0A9P1CU26-F1
#
_cell.length_a   1.000
_cell.length_b   1.000
_cell.length_c   1.000
_cell.angle_alpha   90.00
_cell.angle_beta   90.00
_cell.angle_gamma   90.00
#
_symmetry.space_group_name_H-M   'P 1'
#
loop_
_entity.id
_entity.type
_entity.pdbx_description
1 polymer ?
#
loop_
_entity_poly.entity_id
_entity_poly.type
_entity_poly.pdbx_seq_one_letter_code
_entity_poly.pdbx_strand_id
1 'polypeptide(L)'
;MTAEADGAVGARRKWRKLGAKWQSSFPLDTSNVSLGSWLDEQDEPWGIGCKACRSAGCTGNLAQYLVTSEAGIQKENFMKHAKSKNHCNAVAHYLSVAVSATAGSLPSSDLAIDAAPSPDQFKDCLEKMKKGVALEGRKLTMMVYCLAEAMKSIDQRHLSRAAEIALFRDERKGRILLRFRAVTNNLEIWSGMLGQERDAGTGGLNLTKATESILKRACGRWFGSGSDKQKPFVKWQLFNQVRQKITTITVDSAQDELVSGEIMRTALTPQQQVLCPNLRCVIRDKAHSSRRLTSRPWNADDALKETMNFFCGGPGSVARLIQYSPEIRRVFEKICEESDNAVRSAVVNFRSAQHRFESHSKTLGRTCLFLHACIRTCLHLVRTRKDAVGNKAKLWIQKLDAETALMAAMLADAADSSLQLTRKMDSEEVDPACMTLDVTIYLEEIRALFIHEEVLRRFGYTSTMLQTLQQPLVFQAGSLTKCLGSESGVSKEIQERCLSRMKIWVRLATEALKAEFPSFELGQAYRVFNLHTGSLEATSDLARIAQVCKLDAQVLQHQWSDLYPRARANMPSDLTANANRQAWQRTLQQMAESRTGHCHPSGVLRSALVSYFVYGGSSSGVEQAFSRNSWVCNARRAAMRPHVEEMVLKVSSGVAKYDLADLLRLAQLTWQSCFGRPRESSGRVSRLDKGLKRTLTGEDGLQTEAAFTRKRRKEAAAASSACRHLEMKEEEEDHLADSALWSEKHDRELAFQKRKAFTKLVHAFSENALLPAECPDDLQEAHLQCMEKMRTNEVKRQQRRLCADAIDKGCSKKDFFGSIQGCVAYLAVSATGDLKAACQLSSVQITQNPADAGIIVCNDPGQMTDVKLQLVSALSGCYEVSPGLMLGSKGCALKMHTAAAIPRALLVSPGSRKQDADFWTFLRKALPLGHAWVLHSVDLGNLREQQGRFKPGVAFIMVTVDEAKDKIFSGKRAGIQDARGRAMKASFGYIKRRRPRVVLFENVPGILEKKHKPVLCGMHKALKKLGYVMWLKTLDSSNFKVPQMRRRVFLVAILKTSLRRKFK
;
A
#
# COMPACT_ATOMS: atom_id res chain seq x y z
N MET A 1 11.63 38.38 -51.85
CA MET A 1 11.22 37.32 -50.90
C MET A 1 12.26 37.04 -49.79
N THR A 2 13.33 37.83 -49.64
CA THR A 2 14.39 37.56 -48.63
C THR A 2 14.30 38.42 -47.37
N ALA A 3 13.61 39.57 -47.38
CA ALA A 3 13.49 40.44 -46.19
C ALA A 3 12.40 40.00 -45.17
N GLU A 4 11.30 39.39 -45.63
CA GLU A 4 10.21 38.92 -44.73
C GLU A 4 10.57 37.63 -43.97
N ALA A 5 11.44 36.79 -44.54
CA ALA A 5 11.88 35.55 -43.91
C ALA A 5 12.85 35.80 -42.73
N ASP A 6 13.76 36.78 -42.85
CA ASP A 6 14.72 37.11 -41.79
C ASP A 6 14.06 37.79 -40.57
N GLY A 7 13.06 38.64 -40.80
CA GLY A 7 12.30 39.30 -39.72
C GLY A 7 11.52 38.33 -38.83
N ALA A 8 10.92 37.28 -39.41
CA ALA A 8 10.18 36.26 -38.67
C ALA A 8 11.09 35.34 -37.84
N VAL A 9 12.32 35.08 -38.31
CA VAL A 9 13.32 34.30 -37.56
C VAL A 9 13.82 35.07 -36.34
N GLY A 10 14.09 36.38 -36.48
CA GLY A 10 14.45 37.26 -35.36
C GLY A 10 13.35 37.37 -34.30
N ALA A 11 12.10 37.56 -34.73
CA ALA A 11 10.93 37.59 -33.86
C ALA A 11 10.74 36.28 -33.06
N ARG A 12 10.85 35.12 -33.71
CA ARG A 12 10.82 33.80 -33.07
C ARG A 12 11.92 33.62 -32.02
N ARG A 13 13.14 34.08 -32.32
CA ARG A 13 14.29 33.99 -31.41
C ARG A 13 14.07 34.86 -30.16
N LYS A 14 13.55 36.07 -30.33
CA LYS A 14 13.22 36.99 -29.22
C LYS A 14 12.11 36.42 -28.33
N TRP A 15 11.06 35.85 -28.93
CA TRP A 15 9.98 35.20 -28.18
C TRP A 15 10.44 33.96 -27.43
N ARG A 16 11.27 33.08 -28.02
CA ARG A 16 11.84 31.92 -27.29
C ARG A 16 12.68 32.33 -26.08
N LYS A 17 13.33 33.49 -26.12
CA LYS A 17 14.17 33.99 -25.01
C LYS A 17 13.36 34.68 -23.90
N LEU A 18 12.29 35.40 -24.25
CA LEU A 18 11.57 36.30 -23.32
C LEU A 18 10.10 35.92 -23.08
N GLY A 19 9.51 35.05 -23.91
CA GLY A 19 8.09 34.70 -23.92
C GLY A 19 7.61 34.20 -22.57
N ALA A 20 8.29 33.22 -21.97
CA ALA A 20 7.92 32.68 -20.66
C ALA A 20 7.90 33.74 -19.54
N LYS A 21 8.84 34.70 -19.57
CA LYS A 21 8.92 35.81 -18.60
C LYS A 21 7.81 36.85 -18.81
N TRP A 22 7.44 37.13 -20.06
CA TRP A 22 6.34 38.03 -20.36
C TRP A 22 4.99 37.38 -20.08
N GLN A 23 4.81 36.11 -20.41
CA GLN A 23 3.64 35.33 -20.05
C GLN A 23 3.39 35.36 -18.52
N SER A 24 4.44 35.19 -17.71
CA SER A 24 4.30 35.33 -16.24
C SER A 24 4.01 36.75 -15.76
N SER A 25 4.37 37.79 -16.54
CA SER A 25 4.12 39.20 -16.22
C SER A 25 2.71 39.67 -16.57
N PHE A 26 1.96 38.86 -17.33
CA PHE A 26 0.60 39.16 -17.80
C PHE A 26 -0.37 38.01 -17.45
N PRO A 27 -0.53 37.67 -16.16
CA PRO A 27 -1.39 36.57 -15.72
C PRO A 27 -2.88 36.89 -15.95
N LEU A 28 -3.66 35.87 -16.28
CA LEU A 28 -5.11 35.88 -16.05
C LEU A 28 -5.34 35.27 -14.67
N ASP A 29 -5.64 36.10 -13.66
CA ASP A 29 -6.05 35.62 -12.35
C ASP A 29 -7.56 35.71 -12.19
N THR A 30 -8.08 34.60 -11.74
CA THR A 30 -9.46 34.27 -11.50
C THR A 30 -9.41 33.60 -10.14
N SER A 31 -10.37 33.87 -9.24
CA SER A 31 -10.59 32.99 -8.09
C SER A 31 -10.85 31.52 -8.50
N ASN A 32 -10.86 31.22 -9.80
CA ASN A 32 -10.95 29.88 -10.36
C ASN A 32 -10.55 29.76 -11.85
N VAL A 33 -9.83 28.67 -12.14
CA VAL A 33 -9.46 28.07 -13.45
C VAL A 33 -8.33 28.74 -14.24
N SER A 34 -7.13 28.45 -13.73
CA SER A 34 -5.83 28.29 -14.40
C SER A 34 -5.21 29.53 -15.01
N LEU A 35 -4.34 30.16 -14.20
CA LEU A 35 -3.28 31.09 -14.60
C LEU A 35 -2.52 30.58 -15.86
N GLY A 36 -3.06 30.95 -17.01
CA GLY A 36 -2.36 31.09 -18.26
C GLY A 36 -2.19 32.59 -18.51
N SER A 37 -1.12 32.96 -19.19
CA SER A 37 -1.04 34.30 -19.76
C SER A 37 -2.12 34.46 -20.82
N TRP A 38 -2.71 35.65 -20.94
CA TRP A 38 -3.51 35.94 -22.12
C TRP A 38 -2.64 36.00 -23.39
N LEU A 39 -1.33 36.23 -23.24
CA LEU A 39 -0.31 36.14 -24.29
C LEU A 39 0.00 34.68 -24.68
N ASP A 40 -0.14 34.36 -25.95
CA ASP A 40 0.01 33.00 -26.49
C ASP A 40 0.65 33.01 -27.89
N GLU A 41 1.21 31.87 -28.32
CA GLU A 41 1.89 31.69 -29.62
C GLU A 41 1.11 30.69 -30.48
N GLN A 42 0.95 30.98 -31.77
CA GLN A 42 0.41 30.05 -32.75
C GLN A 42 1.50 29.63 -33.73
N ASP A 43 1.53 28.35 -34.11
CA ASP A 43 2.58 27.79 -34.96
C ASP A 43 2.35 28.03 -36.47
N GLU A 44 1.11 28.00 -36.97
CA GLU A 44 0.79 28.18 -38.40
C GLU A 44 -0.53 28.96 -38.65
N PRO A 45 -0.51 30.10 -39.38
CA PRO A 45 0.68 30.93 -39.61
C PRO A 45 1.25 31.42 -38.27
N TRP A 46 2.57 31.59 -38.21
CA TRP A 46 3.24 31.88 -36.94
C TRP A 46 3.06 33.31 -36.49
N GLY A 47 2.66 33.48 -35.23
CA GLY A 47 2.61 34.80 -34.60
C GLY A 47 2.15 34.75 -33.15
N ILE A 48 2.32 35.88 -32.46
CA ILE A 48 1.93 36.05 -31.06
C ILE A 48 0.57 36.73 -31.00
N GLY A 49 -0.27 36.27 -30.08
CA GLY A 49 -1.63 36.74 -29.93
C GLY A 49 -2.13 36.82 -28.49
N CYS A 50 -3.37 37.25 -28.36
CA CYS A 50 -4.13 37.33 -27.12
C CYS A 50 -5.29 36.34 -27.14
N LYS A 51 -5.18 35.29 -26.32
CA LYS A 51 -6.14 34.19 -26.23
C LYS A 51 -7.54 34.66 -25.79
N ALA A 52 -7.62 35.61 -24.84
CA ALA A 52 -8.88 36.16 -24.36
C ALA A 52 -9.62 36.92 -25.47
N CYS A 53 -8.92 37.80 -26.20
CA CYS A 53 -9.50 38.54 -27.32
C CYS A 53 -9.91 37.64 -28.49
N ARG A 54 -9.16 36.58 -28.76
CA ARG A 54 -9.55 35.60 -29.79
C ARG A 54 -10.81 34.84 -29.41
N SER A 55 -10.92 34.42 -28.15
CA SER A 55 -12.12 33.74 -27.64
C SER A 55 -13.36 34.64 -27.65
N ALA A 56 -13.19 35.96 -27.56
CA ALA A 56 -14.26 36.95 -27.65
C ALA A 56 -14.53 37.41 -29.10
N GLY A 57 -13.86 36.84 -30.12
CA GLY A 57 -14.09 37.16 -31.53
C GLY A 57 -13.60 38.55 -31.97
N CYS A 58 -12.64 39.16 -31.27
CA CYS A 58 -12.10 40.47 -31.66
C CYS A 58 -11.31 40.42 -32.99
N THR A 59 -11.24 41.54 -33.72
CA THR A 59 -10.59 41.62 -35.05
C THR A 59 -9.17 42.19 -35.05
N GLY A 60 -8.64 42.63 -33.90
CA GLY A 60 -7.31 43.24 -33.83
C GLY A 60 -6.15 42.25 -34.04
N ASN A 61 -4.97 42.77 -34.41
CA ASN A 61 -3.78 41.95 -34.73
C ASN A 61 -3.43 40.90 -33.66
N LEU A 62 -3.57 41.23 -32.37
CA LEU A 62 -3.34 40.27 -31.28
C LEU A 62 -4.43 39.18 -31.21
N ALA A 63 -5.69 39.47 -31.54
CA ALA A 63 -6.74 38.46 -31.56
C ALA A 63 -6.57 37.48 -32.74
N GLN A 64 -6.00 37.96 -33.85
CA GLN A 64 -5.73 37.18 -35.06
C GLN A 64 -4.32 36.57 -35.11
N TYR A 65 -3.51 36.74 -34.06
CA TYR A 65 -2.13 36.22 -33.97
C TYR A 65 -1.21 36.74 -35.09
N LEU A 66 -1.36 38.02 -35.47
CA LEU A 66 -0.61 38.67 -36.54
C LEU A 66 0.64 39.45 -36.06
N VAL A 67 1.07 39.27 -34.80
CA VAL A 67 2.32 39.88 -34.31
C VAL A 67 3.50 38.99 -34.68
N THR A 68 4.14 39.31 -35.81
CA THR A 68 5.18 38.46 -36.44
C THR A 68 6.55 39.11 -36.57
N SER A 69 6.69 40.41 -36.28
CA SER A 69 7.95 41.16 -36.39
C SER A 69 8.61 41.44 -35.04
N GLU A 70 9.95 41.53 -35.02
CA GLU A 70 10.70 41.76 -33.78
C GLU A 70 10.39 43.10 -33.11
N ALA A 71 10.05 44.12 -33.92
CA ALA A 71 9.58 45.43 -33.47
C ALA A 71 8.17 45.39 -32.86
N GLY A 72 7.30 44.47 -33.31
CA GLY A 72 5.98 44.26 -32.75
C GLY A 72 6.00 43.62 -31.35
N ILE A 73 7.00 42.78 -31.08
CA ILE A 73 7.18 42.06 -29.82
C ILE A 73 7.90 42.95 -28.78
N GLN A 74 7.19 43.94 -28.25
CA GLN A 74 7.66 44.86 -27.20
C GLN A 74 6.71 44.85 -26.01
N LYS A 75 7.26 44.89 -24.79
CA LYS A 75 6.47 44.88 -23.55
C LYS A 75 5.48 46.05 -23.47
N GLU A 76 5.86 47.22 -23.96
CA GLU A 76 5.01 48.42 -24.01
C GLU A 76 3.76 48.23 -24.86
N ASN A 77 3.87 47.52 -26.00
CA ASN A 77 2.72 47.23 -26.87
C ASN A 77 1.72 46.31 -26.17
N PHE A 78 2.21 45.31 -25.44
CA PHE A 78 1.39 44.41 -24.64
C PHE A 78 0.71 45.12 -23.46
N MET A 79 1.42 46.05 -22.81
CA MET A 79 0.85 46.91 -21.75
C MET A 79 -0.25 47.84 -22.28
N LYS A 80 -0.06 48.44 -23.46
CA LYS A 80 -1.08 49.28 -24.11
C LYS A 80 -2.32 48.46 -24.48
N HIS A 81 -2.14 47.25 -25.02
CA HIS A 81 -3.24 46.34 -25.31
C HIS A 81 -4.02 45.94 -24.04
N ALA A 82 -3.31 45.60 -22.96
CA ALA A 82 -3.92 45.21 -21.68
C ALA A 82 -4.83 46.30 -21.08
N LYS A 83 -4.50 47.58 -21.34
CA LYS A 83 -5.30 48.74 -20.88
C LYS A 83 -6.47 49.10 -21.82
N SER A 84 -6.56 48.47 -22.99
CA SER A 84 -7.60 48.81 -23.98
C SER A 84 -8.98 48.31 -23.54
N LYS A 85 -10.02 49.13 -23.77
CA LYS A 85 -11.40 48.82 -23.37
C LYS A 85 -11.90 47.50 -23.98
N ASN A 86 -11.53 47.22 -25.23
CA ASN A 86 -11.89 45.99 -25.94
C ASN A 86 -11.23 44.74 -25.30
N HIS A 87 -9.99 44.85 -24.83
CA HIS A 87 -9.31 43.77 -24.12
C HIS A 87 -9.95 43.50 -22.75
N CYS A 88 -10.23 44.55 -21.96
CA CYS A 88 -10.89 44.40 -20.66
C CYS A 88 -12.25 43.71 -20.78
N ASN A 89 -13.05 44.07 -21.80
CA ASN A 89 -14.33 43.42 -22.09
C ASN A 89 -14.16 41.95 -22.53
N ALA A 90 -13.16 41.66 -23.35
CA ALA A 90 -12.87 40.29 -23.79
C ALA A 90 -12.41 39.40 -22.63
N VAL A 91 -11.60 39.93 -21.70
CA VAL A 91 -11.22 39.24 -20.47
C VAL A 91 -12.46 39.01 -19.61
N ALA A 92 -13.29 40.01 -19.36
CA ALA A 92 -14.52 39.85 -18.58
C ALA A 92 -15.47 38.77 -19.17
N HIS A 93 -15.62 38.70 -20.50
CA HIS A 93 -16.39 37.65 -21.18
C HIS A 93 -15.73 36.27 -21.05
N TYR A 94 -14.41 36.19 -21.24
CA TYR A 94 -13.63 34.96 -21.08
C TYR A 94 -13.72 34.41 -19.64
N LEU A 95 -13.87 35.29 -18.64
CA LEU A 95 -14.06 34.93 -17.24
C LEU A 95 -15.52 34.64 -16.87
N SER A 96 -16.51 35.36 -17.44
CA SER A 96 -17.93 35.14 -17.15
C SER A 96 -18.45 33.81 -17.67
N VAL A 97 -17.95 33.34 -18.83
CA VAL A 97 -18.21 31.97 -19.33
C VAL A 97 -17.63 30.91 -18.38
N ALA A 98 -16.56 31.22 -17.65
CA ALA A 98 -15.97 30.32 -16.64
C ALA A 98 -16.70 30.38 -15.27
N VAL A 99 -17.36 31.49 -14.94
CA VAL A 99 -18.05 31.71 -13.64
C VAL A 99 -19.56 31.42 -13.71
N SER A 100 -20.27 31.68 -14.81
CA SER A 100 -21.70 31.37 -14.96
C SER A 100 -22.03 29.87 -14.98
N ALA A 101 -21.02 29.00 -14.97
CA ALA A 101 -21.19 27.58 -14.65
C ALA A 101 -21.40 27.31 -13.14
N THR A 102 -21.45 28.33 -12.27
CA THR A 102 -21.53 28.18 -10.80
C THR A 102 -22.75 28.77 -10.09
N ALA A 103 -23.71 29.43 -10.77
CA ALA A 103 -24.95 29.90 -10.15
C ALA A 103 -26.18 29.53 -11.00
N GLY A 104 -27.25 29.07 -10.35
CA GLY A 104 -28.44 28.48 -10.99
C GLY A 104 -29.38 29.46 -11.70
N SER A 105 -30.21 28.85 -12.55
CA SER A 105 -31.42 29.31 -13.30
C SER A 105 -31.29 30.20 -14.57
N LEU A 106 -31.26 29.49 -15.73
CA LEU A 106 -32.01 29.62 -17.01
C LEU A 106 -31.89 30.91 -17.87
N PRO A 107 -31.76 30.83 -19.23
CA PRO A 107 -32.78 30.24 -20.12
C PRO A 107 -32.26 29.27 -21.19
N SER A 108 -33.21 28.52 -21.75
CA SER A 108 -33.06 27.60 -22.88
C SER A 108 -32.37 28.23 -24.09
N SER A 109 -31.13 27.83 -24.39
CA SER A 109 -30.57 27.75 -25.75
C SER A 109 -29.17 27.08 -25.75
N ASP A 110 -29.17 25.77 -26.02
CA ASP A 110 -28.23 25.04 -26.88
C ASP A 110 -26.71 25.31 -26.86
N LEU A 111 -26.07 25.45 -25.70
CA LEU A 111 -24.60 25.31 -25.61
C LEU A 111 -24.12 24.43 -24.42
N ALA A 112 -24.02 23.13 -24.70
CA ALA A 112 -22.94 22.21 -24.29
C ALA A 112 -22.85 21.68 -22.84
N ILE A 113 -23.94 21.11 -22.29
CA ILE A 113 -23.88 20.19 -21.12
C ILE A 113 -23.65 18.71 -21.52
N ASP A 114 -23.72 18.35 -22.80
CA ASP A 114 -23.93 16.95 -23.23
C ASP A 114 -22.69 16.08 -23.56
N ALA A 115 -21.53 16.24 -22.89
CA ALA A 115 -20.31 15.50 -23.31
C ALA A 115 -19.55 14.70 -22.22
N ALA A 116 -19.98 14.71 -20.96
CA ALA A 116 -19.39 13.89 -19.89
C ALA A 116 -20.36 12.76 -19.45
N PRO A 117 -19.87 11.65 -18.87
CA PRO A 117 -20.75 10.69 -18.21
C PRO A 117 -21.67 11.41 -17.21
N SER A 118 -22.94 11.03 -17.16
CA SER A 118 -23.90 11.68 -16.27
C SER A 118 -23.54 11.45 -14.79
N PRO A 119 -24.02 12.28 -13.85
CA PRO A 119 -23.82 12.05 -12.42
C PRO A 119 -24.30 10.66 -12.01
N ASP A 120 -25.41 10.17 -12.59
CA ASP A 120 -25.93 8.82 -12.34
C ASP A 120 -25.00 7.71 -12.84
N GLN A 121 -24.32 7.89 -13.97
CA GLN A 121 -23.32 6.93 -14.44
C GLN A 121 -22.13 6.85 -13.49
N PHE A 122 -21.65 7.98 -12.98
CA PHE A 122 -20.60 8.00 -11.97
C PHE A 122 -21.08 7.39 -10.64
N LYS A 123 -22.33 7.64 -10.24
CA LYS A 123 -22.95 7.03 -9.04
C LYS A 123 -23.07 5.52 -9.17
N ASP A 124 -23.52 5.01 -10.30
CA ASP A 124 -23.57 3.57 -10.60
C ASP A 124 -22.16 2.94 -10.60
N CYS A 125 -21.15 3.65 -11.12
CA CYS A 125 -19.76 3.23 -11.03
C CYS A 125 -19.28 3.09 -9.57
N LEU A 126 -19.62 4.06 -8.70
CA LEU A 126 -19.32 4.01 -7.27
C LEU A 126 -20.01 2.82 -6.58
N GLU A 127 -21.30 2.59 -6.85
CA GLU A 127 -22.06 1.48 -6.26
C GLU A 127 -21.53 0.11 -6.70
N LYS A 128 -21.14 -0.02 -7.98
CA LYS A 128 -20.47 -1.23 -8.50
C LYS A 128 -19.14 -1.49 -7.79
N MET A 129 -18.35 -0.45 -7.52
CA MET A 129 -17.10 -0.57 -6.75
C MET A 129 -17.34 -0.97 -5.30
N LYS A 130 -18.35 -0.40 -4.63
CA LYS A 130 -18.73 -0.81 -3.26
C LYS A 130 -19.10 -2.29 -3.19
N LYS A 131 -19.76 -2.82 -4.22
CA LYS A 131 -20.16 -4.23 -4.33
C LYS A 131 -19.02 -5.16 -4.78
N GLY A 132 -17.81 -4.66 -5.01
CA GLY A 132 -16.65 -5.46 -5.42
C GLY A 132 -16.70 -5.99 -6.86
N VAL A 133 -17.60 -5.45 -7.69
CA VAL A 133 -17.80 -5.89 -9.08
C VAL A 133 -16.54 -5.63 -9.90
N ALA A 134 -16.22 -6.52 -10.84
CA ALA A 134 -15.10 -6.34 -11.76
C ALA A 134 -15.31 -5.13 -12.65
N LEU A 135 -14.35 -4.19 -12.59
CA LEU A 135 -14.30 -3.06 -13.48
C LEU A 135 -13.67 -3.52 -14.80
N GLU A 136 -14.50 -3.90 -15.76
CA GLU A 136 -14.05 -4.28 -17.10
C GLU A 136 -14.43 -3.18 -18.11
N GLY A 137 -13.42 -2.68 -18.84
CA GLY A 137 -13.61 -1.71 -19.92
C GLY A 137 -12.93 -0.35 -19.70
N ARG A 138 -12.35 0.18 -20.79
CA ARG A 138 -11.57 1.44 -20.81
C ARG A 138 -12.34 2.64 -20.24
N LYS A 139 -13.62 2.77 -20.59
CA LYS A 139 -14.52 3.84 -20.10
C LYS A 139 -14.63 3.84 -18.58
N LEU A 140 -14.78 2.66 -17.98
CA LEU A 140 -14.96 2.51 -16.54
C LEU A 140 -13.67 2.84 -15.77
N THR A 141 -12.50 2.44 -16.29
CA THR A 141 -11.20 2.86 -15.73
C THR A 141 -11.01 4.37 -15.78
N MET A 142 -11.42 5.02 -16.87
CA MET A 142 -11.38 6.48 -17.00
C MET A 142 -12.34 7.17 -16.02
N MET A 143 -13.52 6.61 -15.77
CA MET A 143 -14.47 7.12 -14.78
C MET A 143 -13.90 7.02 -13.36
N VAL A 144 -13.27 5.89 -13.02
CA VAL A 144 -12.59 5.72 -11.72
C VAL A 144 -11.43 6.69 -11.56
N TYR A 145 -10.64 6.92 -12.62
CA TYR A 145 -9.62 7.96 -12.64
C TYR A 145 -10.23 9.33 -12.32
N CYS A 146 -11.33 9.70 -12.99
CA CYS A 146 -11.97 11.00 -12.78
C CYS A 146 -12.46 11.18 -11.34
N LEU A 147 -13.05 10.12 -10.76
CA LEU A 147 -13.46 10.11 -9.35
C LEU A 147 -12.26 10.24 -8.41
N ALA A 148 -11.18 9.49 -8.65
CA ALA A 148 -9.98 9.55 -7.83
C ALA A 148 -9.30 10.93 -7.87
N GLU A 149 -9.22 11.54 -9.06
CA GLU A 149 -8.65 12.88 -9.26
C GLU A 149 -9.54 13.97 -8.64
N ALA A 150 -10.86 13.81 -8.71
CA ALA A 150 -11.83 14.69 -8.03
C ALA A 150 -11.68 14.63 -6.50
N MET A 151 -11.62 13.42 -5.92
CA MET A 151 -11.35 13.22 -4.50
C MET A 151 -10.02 13.85 -4.10
N LYS A 152 -8.96 13.65 -4.90
CA LYS A 152 -7.65 14.28 -4.67
C LYS A 152 -7.76 15.80 -4.71
N SER A 153 -8.53 16.37 -5.64
CA SER A 153 -8.75 17.81 -5.73
C SER A 153 -9.45 18.38 -4.49
N ILE A 154 -10.39 17.64 -3.91
CA ILE A 154 -11.04 17.99 -2.64
C ILE A 154 -10.02 17.92 -1.50
N ASP A 155 -9.28 16.81 -1.38
CA ASP A 155 -8.24 16.65 -0.35
C ASP A 155 -7.19 17.78 -0.43
N GLN A 156 -6.77 18.18 -1.64
CA GLN A 156 -5.83 19.29 -1.84
C GLN A 156 -6.34 20.62 -1.28
N ARG A 157 -7.66 20.90 -1.36
CA ARG A 157 -8.27 22.12 -0.79
C ARG A 157 -8.19 22.11 0.75
N HIS A 158 -8.47 20.97 1.37
CA HIS A 158 -8.36 20.83 2.83
C HIS A 158 -6.90 20.89 3.28
N LEU A 159 -5.98 20.23 2.57
CA LEU A 159 -4.55 20.27 2.85
C LEU A 159 -3.98 21.70 2.77
N SER A 160 -4.44 22.53 1.81
CA SER A 160 -3.99 23.93 1.73
C SER A 160 -4.45 24.76 2.93
N ARG A 161 -5.66 24.50 3.46
CA ARG A 161 -6.27 25.23 4.58
C ARG A 161 -5.89 24.70 5.96
N ALA A 162 -5.27 23.52 6.01
CA ALA A 162 -4.83 22.91 7.25
C ALA A 162 -3.89 23.86 8.02
N ALA A 163 -4.06 23.95 9.33
CA ALA A 163 -3.06 24.48 10.24
C ALA A 163 -1.97 23.43 10.46
N GLU A 164 -2.38 22.20 10.78
CA GLU A 164 -1.48 21.06 11.00
C GLU A 164 -1.99 19.79 10.31
N ILE A 165 -1.06 18.88 10.04
CA ILE A 165 -1.29 17.62 9.35
C ILE A 165 -0.58 16.48 10.10
N ALA A 166 -1.29 15.39 10.35
CA ALA A 166 -0.75 14.11 10.78
C ALA A 166 -0.73 13.13 9.61
N LEU A 167 0.30 12.30 9.55
CA LEU A 167 0.41 11.19 8.61
C LEU A 167 0.20 9.85 9.33
N PHE A 168 -0.38 8.87 8.63
CA PHE A 168 -0.47 7.49 9.11
C PHE A 168 0.12 6.57 8.05
N ARG A 169 1.12 5.76 8.41
CA ARG A 169 1.88 4.92 7.48
C ARG A 169 2.08 3.52 8.03
N ASP A 170 1.99 2.54 7.13
CA ASP A 170 2.34 1.14 7.39
C ASP A 170 2.91 0.50 6.12
N GLU A 171 3.86 -0.42 6.28
CA GLU A 171 4.50 -1.22 5.23
C GLU A 171 4.06 -2.68 5.33
N ARG A 172 3.45 -3.22 4.28
CA ARG A 172 3.05 -4.63 4.21
C ARG A 172 3.42 -5.28 2.90
N LYS A 173 4.35 -6.23 2.95
CA LYS A 173 4.73 -7.10 1.83
C LYS A 173 5.21 -6.30 0.61
N GLY A 174 6.09 -5.34 0.84
CA GLY A 174 6.64 -4.45 -0.19
C GLY A 174 5.65 -3.36 -0.61
N ARG A 175 4.66 -3.03 0.21
CA ARG A 175 3.66 -1.99 -0.10
C ARG A 175 3.57 -1.00 1.02
N ILE A 176 3.71 0.28 0.69
CA ILE A 176 3.56 1.37 1.64
C ILE A 176 2.25 2.07 1.33
N LEU A 177 1.45 2.32 2.36
CA LEU A 177 0.22 3.10 2.22
C LEU A 177 0.26 4.29 3.17
N LEU A 178 -0.13 5.46 2.65
CA LEU A 178 -0.11 6.71 3.41
C LEU A 178 -1.51 7.33 3.49
N ARG A 179 -1.96 7.58 4.72
CA ARG A 179 -3.16 8.36 5.04
C ARG A 179 -2.76 9.65 5.75
N PHE A 180 -3.72 10.56 5.86
CA PHE A 180 -3.52 11.84 6.52
C PHE A 180 -4.75 12.24 7.36
N ARG A 181 -4.51 13.09 8.34
CA ARG A 181 -5.50 13.90 9.05
C ARG A 181 -5.03 15.35 9.00
N ALA A 182 -5.88 16.26 8.56
CA ALA A 182 -5.61 17.69 8.48
C ALA A 182 -6.58 18.43 9.41
N VAL A 183 -6.09 19.40 10.17
CA VAL A 183 -6.90 20.19 11.11
C VAL A 183 -6.77 21.66 10.78
N THR A 184 -7.88 22.39 10.74
CA THR A 184 -7.89 23.86 10.49
C THR A 184 -7.76 24.65 11.81
N ASN A 185 -7.53 25.96 11.71
CA ASN A 185 -7.55 26.86 12.88
C ASN A 185 -8.92 26.95 13.57
N ASN A 186 -9.97 26.42 12.96
CA ASN A 186 -11.32 26.31 13.53
C ASN A 186 -11.59 24.91 14.12
N LEU A 187 -10.52 24.11 14.30
CA LEU A 187 -10.58 22.75 14.84
C LEU A 187 -11.41 21.77 13.99
N GLU A 188 -11.56 22.04 12.69
CA GLU A 188 -12.24 21.12 11.78
C GLU A 188 -11.27 20.02 11.31
N ILE A 189 -11.68 18.76 11.44
CA ILE A 189 -10.87 17.59 11.06
C ILE A 189 -11.25 17.12 9.65
N TRP A 190 -10.24 16.93 8.80
CA TRP A 190 -10.38 16.26 7.51
C TRP A 190 -9.36 15.14 7.34
N SER A 191 -9.82 13.90 7.24
CA SER A 191 -8.95 12.71 7.13
C SER A 191 -9.13 12.00 5.80
N GLY A 192 -8.08 11.41 5.22
CA GLY A 192 -8.15 10.74 3.92
C GLY A 192 -6.94 9.90 3.56
N MET A 193 -6.94 9.33 2.35
CA MET A 193 -5.81 8.57 1.79
C MET A 193 -5.02 9.46 0.83
N LEU A 194 -3.70 9.56 1.03
CA LEU A 194 -2.81 10.29 0.12
C LEU A 194 -2.42 9.43 -1.09
N GLY A 195 -2.00 8.18 -0.86
CA GLY A 195 -1.60 7.27 -1.93
C GLY A 195 -0.92 6.00 -1.42
N GLN A 196 -0.37 5.21 -2.34
CA GLN A 196 0.41 4.00 -2.02
C GLN A 196 1.61 3.84 -2.95
N GLU A 197 2.60 3.06 -2.54
CA GLU A 197 3.78 2.72 -3.33
C GLU A 197 4.04 1.21 -3.26
N ARG A 198 4.50 0.61 -4.37
CA ARG A 198 4.91 -0.80 -4.44
C ARG A 198 6.43 -0.89 -4.55
N ASP A 199 6.98 -1.96 -3.99
CA ASP A 199 8.37 -2.36 -4.15
C ASP A 199 9.36 -1.23 -3.81
N ALA A 200 9.02 -0.42 -2.81
CA ALA A 200 9.85 0.70 -2.35
C ALA A 200 11.23 0.27 -1.85
N GLY A 201 11.43 -1.04 -1.62
CA GLY A 201 12.60 -1.61 -0.99
C GLY A 201 12.53 -1.57 0.54
N THR A 202 13.50 -2.18 1.20
CA THR A 202 13.60 -2.24 2.67
C THR A 202 14.38 -1.05 3.24
N GLY A 203 14.26 -0.75 4.53
CA GLY A 203 15.05 0.30 5.19
C GLY A 203 14.38 1.69 5.25
N GLY A 204 14.68 2.44 6.30
CA GLY A 204 14.05 3.73 6.59
C GLY A 204 14.17 4.78 5.46
N LEU A 205 15.33 4.87 4.80
CA LEU A 205 15.52 5.81 3.69
C LEU A 205 14.58 5.52 2.49
N ASN A 206 14.34 4.24 2.20
CA ASN A 206 13.43 3.85 1.13
C ASN A 206 11.98 4.17 1.48
N LEU A 207 11.59 3.97 2.75
CA LEU A 207 10.29 4.40 3.25
C LEU A 207 10.13 5.93 3.13
N THR A 208 11.17 6.70 3.45
CA THR A 208 11.16 8.17 3.30
C THR A 208 11.00 8.59 1.83
N LYS A 209 11.79 7.99 0.91
CA LYS A 209 11.69 8.27 -0.53
C LYS A 209 10.31 7.92 -1.11
N ALA A 210 9.75 6.78 -0.71
CA ALA A 210 8.39 6.41 -1.09
C ALA A 210 7.35 7.36 -0.51
N THR A 211 7.53 7.81 0.74
CA THR A 211 6.65 8.82 1.36
C THR A 211 6.69 10.14 0.58
N GLU A 212 7.88 10.61 0.20
CA GLU A 212 8.05 11.81 -0.63
C GLU A 212 7.39 11.64 -2.02
N SER A 213 7.58 10.49 -2.64
CA SER A 213 7.01 10.11 -3.93
C SER A 213 5.47 10.15 -3.89
N ILE A 214 4.85 9.58 -2.84
CA ILE A 214 3.40 9.65 -2.58
C ILE A 214 2.96 11.11 -2.38
N LEU A 215 3.66 11.89 -1.57
CA LEU A 215 3.31 13.30 -1.31
C LEU A 215 3.37 14.15 -2.59
N LYS A 216 4.37 13.94 -3.46
CA LYS A 216 4.46 14.60 -4.78
C LYS A 216 3.26 14.27 -5.66
N ARG A 217 2.83 13.00 -5.71
CA ARG A 217 1.62 12.58 -6.45
C ARG A 217 0.35 13.18 -5.86
N ALA A 218 0.22 13.18 -4.53
CA ALA A 218 -0.93 13.72 -3.82
C ALA A 218 -1.06 15.25 -3.99
N CYS A 219 0.07 15.97 -4.04
CA CYS A 219 0.13 17.40 -4.32
C CYS A 219 0.20 17.71 -5.83
N GLY A 220 0.03 16.72 -6.69
CA GLY A 220 0.14 16.85 -8.13
C GLY A 220 -1.17 16.67 -8.87
N ARG A 221 -1.13 16.87 -10.19
CA ARG A 221 -2.27 16.62 -11.10
C ARG A 221 -1.86 15.70 -12.22
N TRP A 222 -2.85 14.97 -12.75
CA TRP A 222 -2.72 14.21 -14.00
C TRP A 222 -1.80 12.98 -13.99
N PHE A 223 -1.30 12.58 -12.82
CA PHE A 223 -0.52 11.35 -12.65
C PHE A 223 -1.37 10.12 -13.01
N GLY A 224 -0.92 9.36 -14.01
CA GLY A 224 -1.61 8.14 -14.45
C GLY A 224 -2.93 8.38 -15.21
N SER A 225 -3.16 9.59 -15.74
CA SER A 225 -4.34 9.94 -16.53
C SER A 225 -4.54 9.05 -17.76
N GLY A 226 -3.45 8.58 -18.37
CA GLY A 226 -3.49 7.85 -19.64
C GLY A 226 -4.01 8.70 -20.82
N SER A 227 -4.05 10.03 -20.66
CA SER A 227 -4.42 10.99 -21.68
C SER A 227 -3.18 11.73 -22.19
N ASP A 228 -3.07 11.87 -23.51
CA ASP A 228 -2.01 12.66 -24.15
C ASP A 228 -2.27 14.17 -24.02
N LYS A 229 -3.49 14.58 -23.62
CA LYS A 229 -3.88 15.99 -23.50
C LYS A 229 -3.33 16.67 -22.24
N GLN A 230 -3.13 15.92 -21.16
CA GLN A 230 -2.79 16.45 -19.84
C GLN A 230 -1.52 15.79 -19.32
N LYS A 231 -0.42 16.57 -19.24
CA LYS A 231 0.86 16.09 -18.70
C LYS A 231 0.88 16.14 -17.17
N PRO A 232 1.43 15.13 -16.49
CA PRO A 232 1.53 15.11 -15.02
C PRO A 232 2.49 16.19 -14.53
N PHE A 233 2.10 16.89 -13.45
CA PHE A 233 2.95 17.89 -12.79
C PHE A 233 2.65 17.98 -11.29
N VAL A 234 3.64 18.44 -10.51
CA VAL A 234 3.52 18.66 -9.06
C VAL A 234 3.17 20.12 -8.79
N LYS A 235 2.20 20.40 -7.91
CA LYS A 235 1.97 21.76 -7.39
C LYS A 235 2.98 22.04 -6.29
N TRP A 236 4.13 22.58 -6.66
CA TRP A 236 5.26 22.77 -5.74
C TRP A 236 4.93 23.63 -4.52
N GLN A 237 4.10 24.67 -4.68
CA GLN A 237 3.64 25.49 -3.56
C GLN A 237 2.84 24.66 -2.54
N LEU A 238 1.88 23.86 -2.99
CA LEU A 238 1.09 22.98 -2.12
C LEU A 238 1.99 21.92 -1.47
N PHE A 239 2.89 21.30 -2.23
CA PHE A 239 3.82 20.30 -1.71
C PHE A 239 4.72 20.88 -0.60
N ASN A 240 5.22 22.10 -0.78
CA ASN A 240 6.04 22.79 0.22
C ASN A 240 5.22 23.18 1.46
N GLN A 241 3.97 23.62 1.29
CA GLN A 241 3.07 23.90 2.42
C GLN A 241 2.73 22.62 3.19
N VAL A 242 2.37 21.54 2.50
CA VAL A 242 2.01 20.27 3.14
C VAL A 242 3.18 19.73 3.96
N ARG A 243 4.40 19.70 3.41
CA ARG A 243 5.56 19.21 4.16
C ARG A 243 5.90 20.04 5.41
N GLN A 244 5.62 21.35 5.39
CA GLN A 244 5.83 22.25 6.53
C GLN A 244 4.71 22.11 7.56
N LYS A 245 3.50 21.72 7.15
CA LYS A 245 2.35 21.53 8.03
C LYS A 245 2.27 20.12 8.61
N ILE A 246 3.07 19.16 8.12
CA ILE A 246 3.17 17.82 8.72
C ILE A 246 3.92 17.92 10.04
N THR A 247 3.21 17.67 11.15
CA THR A 247 3.73 17.81 12.51
C THR A 247 3.84 16.50 13.27
N THR A 248 3.09 15.48 12.86
CA THR A 248 3.14 14.14 13.46
C THR A 248 3.05 13.04 12.39
N ILE A 249 3.65 11.89 12.67
CA ILE A 249 3.46 10.67 11.89
C ILE A 249 3.22 9.48 12.81
N THR A 250 2.17 8.71 12.54
CA THR A 250 1.85 7.47 13.26
C THR A 250 2.29 6.29 12.43
N VAL A 251 3.18 5.49 13.00
CA VAL A 251 3.81 4.33 12.36
C VAL A 251 3.72 3.10 13.25
N ASP A 252 3.88 1.91 12.66
CA ASP A 252 4.05 0.71 13.44
C ASP A 252 5.38 0.76 14.25
N SER A 253 5.56 -0.18 15.18
CA SER A 253 6.81 -0.20 15.98
C SER A 253 8.00 -0.86 15.25
N ALA A 254 7.96 -1.00 13.92
CA ALA A 254 9.09 -1.55 13.18
C ALA A 254 10.25 -0.55 13.18
N GLN A 255 11.47 -1.07 13.29
CA GLN A 255 12.66 -0.22 13.40
C GLN A 255 12.86 0.66 12.15
N ASP A 256 12.61 0.14 10.96
CA ASP A 256 12.77 0.90 9.71
C ASP A 256 11.75 2.06 9.61
N GLU A 257 10.54 1.88 10.13
CA GLU A 257 9.50 2.90 10.19
C GLU A 257 9.86 4.04 11.15
N LEU A 258 10.38 3.71 12.34
CA LEU A 258 10.90 4.68 13.30
C LEU A 258 12.10 5.46 12.74
N VAL A 259 13.05 4.76 12.11
CA VAL A 259 14.22 5.39 11.47
C VAL A 259 13.78 6.30 10.33
N SER A 260 12.79 5.89 9.53
CA SER A 260 12.22 6.75 8.48
C SER A 260 11.59 8.02 9.06
N GLY A 261 10.86 7.92 10.18
CA GLY A 261 10.33 9.09 10.88
C GLY A 261 11.43 10.07 11.31
N GLU A 262 12.56 9.54 11.80
CA GLU A 262 13.73 10.35 12.16
C GLU A 262 14.39 11.00 10.94
N ILE A 263 14.57 10.25 9.84
CA ILE A 263 15.10 10.78 8.57
C ILE A 263 14.21 11.88 8.00
N MET A 264 12.89 11.78 8.22
CA MET A 264 11.94 12.77 7.73
C MET A 264 12.09 14.13 8.42
N ARG A 265 12.52 14.17 9.70
CA ARG A 265 12.68 15.40 10.48
C ARG A 265 14.13 15.88 10.62
N THR A 266 15.11 14.97 10.51
CA THR A 266 16.53 15.26 10.70
C THR A 266 17.34 14.87 9.47
N ALA A 267 18.21 15.76 8.99
CA ALA A 267 19.15 15.45 7.92
C ALA A 267 20.27 14.55 8.47
N LEU A 268 20.27 13.26 8.10
CA LEU A 268 21.33 12.33 8.52
C LEU A 268 22.68 12.56 7.82
N THR A 269 22.67 13.27 6.68
CA THR A 269 23.88 13.64 5.94
C THR A 269 23.80 15.10 5.50
N PRO A 270 24.93 15.84 5.39
CA PRO A 270 24.94 17.24 4.97
C PRO A 270 24.28 17.50 3.60
N GLN A 271 24.24 16.50 2.72
CA GLN A 271 23.69 16.59 1.38
C GLN A 271 22.19 16.26 1.31
N GLN A 272 21.58 15.78 2.40
CA GLN A 272 20.20 15.30 2.40
C GLN A 272 19.21 16.39 2.81
N GLN A 273 18.25 16.69 1.94
CA GLN A 273 17.16 17.61 2.26
C GLN A 273 16.15 16.94 3.21
N VAL A 274 15.80 17.63 4.31
CA VAL A 274 14.76 17.19 5.26
C VAL A 274 13.39 17.17 4.57
N LEU A 275 12.67 16.06 4.70
CA LEU A 275 11.37 15.91 4.04
C LEU A 275 10.29 16.74 4.75
N CYS A 276 10.17 16.64 6.07
CA CYS A 276 9.16 17.31 6.90
C CYS A 276 9.85 18.10 8.03
N PRO A 277 10.23 19.37 7.79
CA PRO A 277 11.06 20.13 8.74
C PRO A 277 10.38 20.44 10.08
N ASN A 278 9.05 20.42 10.14
CA ASN A 278 8.28 20.71 11.36
C ASN A 278 7.67 19.44 11.98
N LEU A 279 8.13 18.25 11.58
CA LEU A 279 7.72 16.98 12.18
C LEU A 279 8.25 16.90 13.62
N ARG A 280 7.33 17.01 14.59
CA ARG A 280 7.61 17.05 16.03
C ARG A 280 7.70 15.65 16.63
N CYS A 281 6.74 14.77 16.31
CA CYS A 281 6.62 13.46 16.95
C CYS A 281 6.44 12.31 15.96
N VAL A 282 7.10 11.18 16.25
CA VAL A 282 6.91 9.88 15.60
C VAL A 282 6.12 8.98 16.54
N ILE A 283 4.80 8.98 16.36
CA ILE A 283 3.86 8.26 17.22
C ILE A 283 3.92 6.77 16.86
N ARG A 284 4.17 5.94 17.88
CA ARG A 284 4.02 4.48 17.76
C ARG A 284 2.56 4.10 17.87
N ASP A 285 2.09 3.22 16.98
CA ASP A 285 0.72 2.73 16.98
C ASP A 285 0.33 2.14 18.34
N LYS A 286 -0.66 2.78 18.99
CA LYS A 286 -1.15 2.43 20.32
C LYS A 286 -1.94 1.15 20.34
N ALA A 287 -2.57 0.75 19.22
CA ALA A 287 -3.20 -0.55 19.09
C ALA A 287 -2.16 -1.68 19.09
N HIS A 288 -1.01 -1.47 18.43
CA HIS A 288 0.09 -2.44 18.50
C HIS A 288 0.72 -2.51 19.90
N SER A 289 0.79 -1.36 20.57
CA SER A 289 1.32 -1.24 21.93
C SER A 289 0.43 -1.99 22.93
N SER A 290 -0.90 -1.83 22.86
CA SER A 290 -1.84 -2.55 23.75
C SER A 290 -1.88 -4.07 23.51
N ARG A 291 -1.68 -4.53 22.27
CA ARG A 291 -1.59 -5.98 21.95
C ARG A 291 -0.44 -6.70 22.66
N ARG A 292 0.62 -5.96 23.05
CA ARG A 292 1.78 -6.51 23.75
C ARG A 292 1.55 -6.73 25.24
N LEU A 293 0.56 -6.06 25.83
CA LEU A 293 0.20 -6.16 27.26
C LEU A 293 -0.29 -7.56 27.65
N THR A 294 -0.86 -8.30 26.70
CA THR A 294 -1.26 -9.71 26.92
C THR A 294 -0.19 -10.68 26.45
N SER A 295 0.27 -10.48 25.20
CA SER A 295 1.11 -11.46 24.53
C SER A 295 2.48 -11.64 25.16
N ARG A 296 3.13 -10.58 25.66
CA ARG A 296 4.47 -10.73 26.23
C ARG A 296 4.45 -11.33 27.63
N PRO A 297 3.65 -10.82 28.59
CA PRO A 297 3.59 -11.42 29.92
C PRO A 297 3.17 -12.90 29.88
N TRP A 298 2.22 -13.30 29.02
CA TRP A 298 1.86 -14.72 28.89
C TRP A 298 2.99 -15.59 28.33
N ASN A 299 3.84 -15.05 27.45
CA ASN A 299 4.96 -15.81 26.90
C ASN A 299 6.17 -15.87 27.85
N ALA A 300 6.19 -15.03 28.89
CA ALA A 300 7.24 -15.00 29.88
C ALA A 300 7.07 -16.10 30.95
N ASP A 301 5.82 -16.50 31.26
CA ASP A 301 5.51 -17.64 32.13
C ASP A 301 5.23 -18.91 31.30
N ASP A 302 5.98 -19.98 31.55
CA ASP A 302 5.88 -21.21 30.77
C ASP A 302 4.54 -21.93 30.95
N ALA A 303 3.96 -21.92 32.15
CA ALA A 303 2.66 -22.58 32.40
C ALA A 303 1.52 -21.81 31.72
N LEU A 304 1.52 -20.48 31.78
CA LEU A 304 0.53 -19.65 31.08
C LEU A 304 0.63 -19.86 29.56
N LYS A 305 1.85 -19.88 29.02
CA LYS A 305 2.13 -20.12 27.61
C LYS A 305 1.68 -21.51 27.16
N GLU A 306 1.97 -22.54 27.96
CA GLU A 306 1.57 -23.91 27.68
C GLU A 306 0.06 -24.07 27.72
N THR A 307 -0.62 -23.54 28.75
CA THR A 307 -2.09 -23.54 28.84
C THR A 307 -2.72 -22.85 27.62
N MET A 308 -2.21 -21.68 27.23
CA MET A 308 -2.72 -20.97 26.04
C MET A 308 -2.54 -21.78 24.75
N ASN A 309 -1.38 -22.43 24.58
CA ASN A 309 -1.13 -23.30 23.43
C ASN A 309 -1.96 -24.58 23.48
N PHE A 310 -2.23 -25.11 24.66
CA PHE A 310 -3.02 -26.31 24.87
C PHE A 310 -4.49 -26.12 24.49
N PHE A 311 -5.10 -24.99 24.87
CA PHE A 311 -6.49 -24.68 24.51
C PHE A 311 -6.66 -24.09 23.11
N CYS A 312 -5.74 -23.22 22.66
CA CYS A 312 -5.95 -22.40 21.45
C CYS A 312 -4.78 -22.34 20.46
N GLY A 313 -3.57 -22.00 20.91
CA GLY A 313 -2.47 -21.63 20.01
C GLY A 313 -1.82 -22.82 19.28
N GLY A 314 -1.71 -23.95 19.97
CA GLY A 314 -0.92 -25.09 19.55
C GLY A 314 -1.58 -25.93 18.46
N PRO A 315 -0.81 -26.58 17.56
CA PRO A 315 -1.33 -27.38 16.45
C PRO A 315 -2.09 -28.66 16.89
N GLY A 316 -2.05 -29.00 18.18
CA GLY A 316 -2.84 -30.06 18.80
C GLY A 316 -4.00 -29.56 19.68
N SER A 317 -4.23 -28.25 19.75
CA SER A 317 -5.30 -27.68 20.56
C SER A 317 -6.68 -28.02 20.02
N VAL A 318 -7.64 -28.21 20.94
CA VAL A 318 -9.03 -28.53 20.57
C VAL A 318 -9.64 -27.50 19.63
N ALA A 319 -9.37 -26.20 19.86
CA ALA A 319 -9.84 -25.12 18.99
C ALA A 319 -9.37 -25.29 17.54
N ARG A 320 -8.09 -25.64 17.32
CA ARG A 320 -7.55 -25.81 15.97
C ARG A 320 -8.02 -27.11 15.32
N LEU A 321 -8.19 -28.19 16.09
CA LEU A 321 -8.78 -29.44 15.58
C LEU A 321 -10.18 -29.19 15.02
N ILE A 322 -11.02 -28.43 15.74
CA ILE A 322 -12.37 -28.05 15.29
C ILE A 322 -12.32 -27.02 14.15
N GLN A 323 -11.42 -26.03 14.22
CA GLN A 323 -11.39 -24.94 13.25
C GLN A 323 -10.98 -25.39 11.85
N TYR A 324 -10.00 -26.28 11.72
CA TYR A 324 -9.43 -26.62 10.41
C TYR A 324 -10.05 -27.86 9.75
N SER A 325 -11.00 -28.52 10.42
CA SER A 325 -11.74 -29.65 9.84
C SER A 325 -13.24 -29.36 9.75
N PRO A 326 -13.80 -29.24 8.53
CA PRO A 326 -15.25 -29.08 8.35
C PRO A 326 -16.06 -30.24 8.94
N GLU A 327 -15.53 -31.45 8.92
CA GLU A 327 -16.16 -32.65 9.48
C GLU A 327 -16.26 -32.56 11.01
N ILE A 328 -15.13 -32.27 11.68
CA ILE A 328 -15.07 -32.15 13.15
C ILE A 328 -15.93 -30.98 13.62
N ARG A 329 -15.99 -29.89 12.84
CA ARG A 329 -16.86 -28.77 13.15
C ARG A 329 -18.33 -29.15 13.16
N ARG A 330 -18.81 -29.95 12.20
CA ARG A 330 -20.20 -30.45 12.21
C ARG A 330 -20.49 -31.33 13.41
N VAL A 331 -19.54 -32.20 13.78
CA VAL A 331 -19.66 -33.03 14.99
C VAL A 331 -19.77 -32.16 16.24
N PHE A 332 -18.89 -31.15 16.36
CA PHE A 332 -18.92 -30.20 17.47
C PHE A 332 -20.24 -29.40 17.50
N GLU A 333 -20.73 -28.91 16.36
CA GLU A 333 -21.99 -28.16 16.26
C GLU A 333 -23.16 -29.00 16.78
N LYS A 334 -23.26 -30.28 16.37
CA LYS A 334 -24.29 -31.20 16.89
C LYS A 334 -24.14 -31.46 18.38
N ILE A 335 -22.91 -31.69 18.86
CA ILE A 335 -22.66 -31.92 20.30
C ILE A 335 -23.02 -30.69 21.12
N CYS A 336 -22.82 -29.47 20.60
CA CYS A 336 -23.21 -28.24 21.28
C CYS A 336 -24.72 -28.13 21.51
N GLU A 337 -25.55 -28.64 20.59
CA GLU A 337 -27.01 -28.68 20.75
C GLU A 337 -27.44 -29.62 21.89
N GLU A 338 -26.65 -30.67 22.13
CA GLU A 338 -26.93 -31.74 23.10
C GLU A 338 -26.16 -31.61 24.43
N SER A 339 -25.31 -30.57 24.58
CA SER A 339 -24.43 -30.42 25.76
C SER A 339 -24.88 -29.26 26.63
N ASP A 340 -24.74 -29.43 27.94
CA ASP A 340 -24.96 -28.36 28.90
C ASP A 340 -23.76 -27.39 28.85
N ASN A 341 -23.94 -26.31 28.10
CA ASN A 341 -22.92 -25.29 27.85
C ASN A 341 -23.25 -24.01 28.63
N ALA A 342 -22.22 -23.27 29.04
CA ALA A 342 -22.39 -22.01 29.76
C ALA A 342 -23.15 -20.93 28.96
N VAL A 343 -23.21 -21.07 27.64
CA VAL A 343 -24.03 -20.23 26.75
C VAL A 343 -24.68 -21.09 25.65
N ARG A 344 -25.90 -20.73 25.24
CA ARG A 344 -26.66 -21.46 24.20
C ARG A 344 -26.43 -20.93 22.76
N SER A 345 -25.35 -20.20 22.55
CA SER A 345 -25.04 -19.57 21.25
C SER A 345 -24.53 -20.59 20.23
N ALA A 346 -25.05 -20.55 18.99
CA ALA A 346 -24.46 -21.30 17.89
C ALA A 346 -23.01 -20.83 17.62
N VAL A 347 -22.03 -21.73 17.79
CA VAL A 347 -20.61 -21.42 17.56
C VAL A 347 -20.27 -21.57 16.08
N VAL A 348 -20.10 -20.45 15.39
CA VAL A 348 -19.87 -20.44 13.93
C VAL A 348 -18.45 -20.88 13.52
N ASN A 349 -17.42 -20.75 14.38
CA ASN A 349 -16.03 -21.18 14.15
C ASN A 349 -15.09 -20.87 15.34
N PHE A 350 -13.86 -21.41 15.36
CA PHE A 350 -12.77 -21.08 16.29
C PHE A 350 -11.63 -20.33 15.56
N ARG A 351 -11.98 -19.35 14.72
CA ARG A 351 -10.98 -18.63 13.92
C ARG A 351 -10.19 -17.64 14.79
N SER A 352 -8.88 -17.87 14.91
CA SER A 352 -7.90 -16.84 15.30
C SER A 352 -6.93 -16.56 14.15
N ALA A 353 -6.39 -15.35 14.11
CA ALA A 353 -5.26 -14.98 13.27
C ALA A 353 -3.98 -15.13 14.10
N GLN A 354 -3.12 -16.09 13.73
CA GLN A 354 -1.91 -16.40 14.51
C GLN A 354 -0.98 -15.20 14.73
N HIS A 355 -0.93 -14.27 13.77
CA HIS A 355 -0.12 -13.05 13.86
C HIS A 355 -0.77 -11.92 14.69
N ARG A 356 -2.02 -12.10 15.15
CA ARG A 356 -2.78 -11.14 15.98
C ARG A 356 -3.18 -11.83 17.26
N PHE A 357 -2.38 -11.66 18.30
CA PHE A 357 -2.54 -12.40 19.55
C PHE A 357 -3.93 -12.19 20.18
N GLU A 358 -4.45 -10.97 20.14
CA GLU A 358 -5.77 -10.58 20.63
C GLU A 358 -6.92 -11.32 19.94
N SER A 359 -6.72 -11.81 18.71
CA SER A 359 -7.72 -12.62 18.01
C SER A 359 -7.94 -13.99 18.67
N HIS A 360 -7.02 -14.43 19.54
CA HIS A 360 -7.18 -15.65 20.31
C HIS A 360 -8.04 -15.47 21.56
N SER A 361 -8.30 -14.24 22.02
CA SER A 361 -9.19 -13.98 23.17
C SER A 361 -10.55 -14.63 22.98
N LYS A 362 -11.15 -14.45 21.79
CA LYS A 362 -12.45 -15.04 21.45
C LYS A 362 -12.40 -16.56 21.40
N THR A 363 -11.33 -17.11 20.80
CA THR A 363 -11.13 -18.55 20.70
C THR A 363 -10.97 -19.18 22.08
N LEU A 364 -10.20 -18.56 22.97
CA LEU A 364 -9.95 -19.01 24.33
C LEU A 364 -11.22 -18.94 25.19
N GLY A 365 -11.95 -17.83 25.11
CA GLY A 365 -13.25 -17.69 25.77
C GLY A 365 -14.22 -18.78 25.33
N ARG A 366 -14.28 -19.11 24.03
CA ARG A 366 -15.13 -20.20 23.52
C ARG A 366 -14.69 -21.57 24.01
N THR A 367 -13.40 -21.86 24.05
CA THR A 367 -12.94 -23.16 24.58
C THR A 367 -13.27 -23.33 26.07
N CYS A 368 -13.33 -22.24 26.83
CA CYS A 368 -13.76 -22.26 28.23
C CYS A 368 -15.28 -22.44 28.35
N LEU A 369 -16.08 -21.65 27.62
CA LEU A 369 -17.55 -21.69 27.71
C LEU A 369 -18.18 -22.98 27.17
N PHE A 370 -17.50 -23.67 26.25
CA PHE A 370 -17.95 -24.90 25.62
C PHE A 370 -17.06 -26.10 26.01
N LEU A 371 -16.50 -26.10 27.22
CA LEU A 371 -15.54 -27.13 27.67
C LEU A 371 -16.14 -28.55 27.56
N HIS A 372 -17.36 -28.76 28.02
CA HIS A 372 -18.06 -30.05 27.91
C HIS A 372 -18.22 -30.51 26.46
N ALA A 373 -18.66 -29.61 25.57
CA ALA A 373 -18.78 -29.92 24.14
C ALA A 373 -17.40 -30.22 23.51
N CYS A 374 -16.34 -29.51 23.92
CA CYS A 374 -14.97 -29.78 23.50
C CYS A 374 -14.50 -31.19 23.94
N ILE A 375 -14.74 -31.57 25.19
CA ILE A 375 -14.41 -32.90 25.73
C ILE A 375 -15.16 -33.99 24.97
N ARG A 376 -16.49 -33.87 24.83
CA ARG A 376 -17.33 -34.83 24.09
C ARG A 376 -16.89 -34.97 22.64
N THR A 377 -16.52 -33.86 22.00
CA THR A 377 -15.97 -33.86 20.63
C THR A 377 -14.66 -34.62 20.58
N CYS A 378 -13.71 -34.36 21.47
CA CYS A 378 -12.46 -35.10 21.50
C CYS A 378 -12.68 -36.60 21.80
N LEU A 379 -13.61 -36.96 22.69
CA LEU A 379 -13.94 -38.37 22.98
C LEU A 379 -14.52 -39.07 21.75
N HIS A 380 -15.37 -38.38 20.99
CA HIS A 380 -15.86 -38.87 19.71
C HIS A 380 -14.69 -39.13 18.76
N LEU A 381 -13.76 -38.19 18.61
CA LEU A 381 -12.58 -38.35 17.73
C LEU A 381 -11.68 -39.50 18.16
N VAL A 382 -11.48 -39.71 19.47
CA VAL A 382 -10.69 -40.83 20.00
C VAL A 382 -11.32 -42.18 19.65
N ARG A 383 -12.66 -42.26 19.62
CA ARG A 383 -13.40 -43.48 19.27
C ARG A 383 -13.46 -43.73 17.77
N THR A 384 -13.62 -42.67 16.96
CA THR A 384 -13.88 -42.80 15.54
C THR A 384 -12.63 -42.70 14.66
N ARG A 385 -11.52 -42.15 15.16
CA ARG A 385 -10.31 -41.92 14.35
C ARG A 385 -9.07 -42.57 14.95
N LYS A 386 -8.29 -43.25 14.11
CA LYS A 386 -6.97 -43.82 14.43
C LYS A 386 -5.79 -43.05 13.82
N ASP A 387 -6.07 -41.90 13.21
CA ASP A 387 -5.08 -41.07 12.55
C ASP A 387 -4.40 -40.07 13.51
N ALA A 388 -3.52 -39.23 12.98
CA ALA A 388 -2.81 -38.22 13.76
C ALA A 388 -3.76 -37.25 14.50
N VAL A 389 -4.98 -37.02 13.98
CA VAL A 389 -5.99 -36.17 14.62
C VAL A 389 -6.60 -36.86 15.83
N GLY A 390 -6.98 -38.14 15.70
CA GLY A 390 -7.44 -38.96 16.84
C GLY A 390 -6.39 -39.03 17.96
N ASN A 391 -5.11 -39.21 17.61
CA ASN A 391 -4.02 -39.23 18.59
C ASN A 391 -3.83 -37.88 19.30
N LYS A 392 -3.95 -36.76 18.58
CA LYS A 392 -3.91 -35.42 19.19
C LYS A 392 -5.08 -35.18 20.14
N ALA A 393 -6.30 -35.59 19.76
CA ALA A 393 -7.47 -35.50 20.62
C ALA A 393 -7.32 -36.37 21.88
N LYS A 394 -6.74 -37.57 21.75
CA LYS A 394 -6.42 -38.46 22.88
C LYS A 394 -5.44 -37.79 23.85
N LEU A 395 -4.33 -37.26 23.35
CA LEU A 395 -3.33 -36.57 24.16
C LEU A 395 -3.93 -35.33 24.86
N TRP A 396 -4.80 -34.60 24.19
CA TRP A 396 -5.47 -33.44 24.76
C TRP A 396 -6.34 -33.84 25.96
N ILE A 397 -7.23 -34.84 25.80
CA ILE A 397 -8.07 -35.32 26.90
C ILE A 397 -7.24 -35.87 28.07
N GLN A 398 -6.18 -36.63 27.78
CA GLN A 398 -5.33 -37.23 28.83
C GLN A 398 -4.64 -36.16 29.68
N LYS A 399 -4.25 -35.04 29.08
CA LYS A 399 -3.56 -33.93 29.76
C LYS A 399 -4.49 -32.93 30.45
N LEU A 400 -5.77 -32.86 30.06
CA LEU A 400 -6.71 -31.89 30.64
C LEU A 400 -6.97 -32.16 32.13
N ASP A 401 -6.80 -31.17 32.98
CA ASP A 401 -7.08 -31.22 34.42
C ASP A 401 -7.72 -29.92 34.94
N ALA A 402 -8.09 -29.88 36.22
CA ALA A 402 -8.77 -28.74 36.83
C ALA A 402 -7.89 -27.48 36.87
N GLU A 403 -6.59 -27.63 37.09
CA GLU A 403 -5.65 -26.50 37.16
C GLU A 403 -5.47 -25.83 35.81
N THR A 404 -5.21 -26.61 34.75
CA THR A 404 -5.09 -26.11 33.38
C THR A 404 -6.38 -25.49 32.87
N ALA A 405 -7.55 -26.04 33.23
CA ALA A 405 -8.85 -25.47 32.90
C ALA A 405 -9.13 -24.15 33.62
N LEU A 406 -8.86 -24.06 34.93
CA LEU A 406 -9.01 -22.83 35.71
C LEU A 406 -8.07 -21.73 35.21
N MET A 407 -6.81 -22.07 34.94
CA MET A 407 -5.80 -21.16 34.40
C MET A 407 -6.21 -20.63 33.01
N ALA A 408 -6.78 -21.46 32.15
CA ALA A 408 -7.30 -21.03 30.85
C ALA A 408 -8.45 -20.03 30.98
N ALA A 409 -9.30 -20.20 32.00
CA ALA A 409 -10.40 -19.29 32.27
C ALA A 409 -9.92 -17.93 32.82
N MET A 410 -8.93 -17.93 33.73
CA MET A 410 -8.28 -16.69 34.19
C MET A 410 -7.58 -15.94 33.05
N LEU A 411 -6.90 -16.67 32.16
CA LEU A 411 -6.32 -16.10 30.94
C LEU A 411 -7.41 -15.53 30.01
N ALA A 412 -8.58 -16.15 29.92
CA ALA A 412 -9.70 -15.63 29.13
C ALA A 412 -10.26 -14.31 29.70
N ASP A 413 -10.37 -14.20 31.03
CA ASP A 413 -10.75 -12.94 31.69
C ASP A 413 -9.71 -11.84 31.44
N ALA A 414 -8.42 -12.12 31.64
CA ALA A 414 -7.33 -11.18 31.34
C ALA A 414 -7.32 -10.75 29.85
N ALA A 415 -7.60 -11.69 28.94
CA ALA A 415 -7.68 -11.45 27.51
C ALA A 415 -8.81 -10.48 27.14
N ASP A 416 -10.00 -10.64 27.74
CA ASP A 416 -11.13 -9.75 27.46
C ASP A 416 -10.87 -8.34 27.97
N SER A 417 -10.35 -8.17 29.21
CA SER A 417 -9.96 -6.85 29.76
C SER A 417 -8.99 -6.13 28.83
N SER A 418 -7.96 -6.82 28.36
CA SER A 418 -6.93 -6.24 27.49
C SER A 418 -7.43 -5.97 26.06
N LEU A 419 -8.37 -6.77 25.58
CA LEU A 419 -9.03 -6.56 24.30
C LEU A 419 -9.92 -5.31 24.33
N GLN A 420 -10.52 -4.97 25.47
CA GLN A 420 -11.26 -3.71 25.62
C GLN A 420 -10.36 -2.50 25.42
N LEU A 421 -9.21 -2.45 26.10
CA LEU A 421 -8.23 -1.39 25.91
C LEU A 421 -7.75 -1.33 24.46
N THR A 422 -7.43 -2.48 23.87
CA THR A 422 -6.99 -2.56 22.47
C THR A 422 -8.04 -2.00 21.51
N ARG A 423 -9.33 -2.30 21.70
CA ARG A 423 -10.41 -1.76 20.86
C ARG A 423 -10.57 -0.25 20.97
N LYS A 424 -10.34 0.32 22.16
CA LYS A 424 -10.34 1.78 22.36
C LYS A 424 -9.16 2.41 21.60
N MET A 425 -7.98 1.78 21.65
CA MET A 425 -6.77 2.25 20.99
C MET A 425 -6.71 1.99 19.46
N ASP A 426 -7.49 1.05 18.92
CA ASP A 426 -7.49 0.64 17.49
C ASP A 426 -8.37 1.53 16.59
N SER A 427 -8.71 2.73 17.05
CA SER A 427 -9.45 3.73 16.28
C SER A 427 -8.53 4.89 15.87
N GLU A 428 -8.48 5.25 14.58
CA GLU A 428 -7.81 6.50 14.16
C GLU A 428 -8.45 7.70 14.89
N GLU A 429 -9.74 7.64 15.20
CA GLU A 429 -10.52 8.69 15.89
C GLU A 429 -10.38 8.67 17.42
N VAL A 430 -9.53 7.80 17.98
CA VAL A 430 -9.29 7.76 19.43
C VAL A 430 -9.00 9.17 19.96
N ASP A 431 -9.67 9.51 21.06
CA ASP A 431 -9.46 10.77 21.75
C ASP A 431 -8.26 10.61 22.69
N PRO A 432 -7.11 11.26 22.42
CA PRO A 432 -5.93 11.12 23.27
C PRO A 432 -6.16 11.69 24.69
N ALA A 433 -7.13 12.58 24.90
CA ALA A 433 -7.47 13.09 26.22
C ALA A 433 -8.02 11.98 27.16
N CYS A 434 -8.59 10.91 26.58
CA CYS A 434 -9.09 9.76 27.34
C CYS A 434 -8.04 8.66 27.52
N MET A 435 -6.89 8.74 26.84
CA MET A 435 -5.90 7.65 26.78
C MET A 435 -5.38 7.27 28.16
N THR A 436 -4.95 8.26 28.97
CA THR A 436 -4.45 8.02 30.33
C THR A 436 -5.52 7.37 31.19
N LEU A 437 -6.74 7.89 31.16
CA LEU A 437 -7.87 7.35 31.92
C LEU A 437 -8.19 5.91 31.51
N ASP A 438 -8.22 5.61 30.22
CA ASP A 438 -8.49 4.25 29.71
C ASP A 438 -7.41 3.25 30.14
N VAL A 439 -6.15 3.69 30.14
CA VAL A 439 -4.99 2.91 30.61
C VAL A 439 -5.08 2.67 32.11
N THR A 440 -5.41 3.69 32.90
CA THR A 440 -5.61 3.59 34.36
C THR A 440 -6.77 2.65 34.71
N ILE A 441 -7.93 2.81 34.06
CA ILE A 441 -9.09 1.93 34.26
C ILE A 441 -8.73 0.47 33.97
N TYR A 442 -7.96 0.21 32.89
CA TYR A 442 -7.51 -1.14 32.59
C TYR A 442 -6.59 -1.70 33.67
N LEU A 443 -5.64 -0.91 34.17
CA LEU A 443 -4.73 -1.32 35.25
C LEU A 443 -5.49 -1.62 36.54
N GLU A 444 -6.42 -0.76 36.92
CA GLU A 444 -7.33 -0.97 38.06
C GLU A 444 -8.18 -2.24 37.89
N GLU A 445 -8.70 -2.50 36.69
CA GLU A 445 -9.48 -3.71 36.40
C GLU A 445 -8.66 -4.99 36.59
N ILE A 446 -7.44 -5.06 36.03
CA ILE A 446 -6.62 -6.27 36.17
C ILE A 446 -6.09 -6.47 37.59
N ARG A 447 -5.82 -5.38 38.33
CA ARG A 447 -5.44 -5.45 39.75
C ARG A 447 -6.61 -5.93 40.61
N ALA A 448 -7.81 -5.39 40.42
CA ALA A 448 -9.01 -5.86 41.10
C ALA A 448 -9.28 -7.34 40.86
N LEU A 449 -9.16 -7.79 39.61
CA LEU A 449 -9.41 -9.19 39.27
C LEU A 449 -8.40 -10.15 39.92
N PHE A 450 -7.10 -9.89 39.80
CA PHE A 450 -6.08 -10.90 40.12
C PHE A 450 -5.28 -10.62 41.39
N ILE A 451 -5.06 -9.35 41.74
CA ILE A 451 -4.37 -9.02 43.00
C ILE A 451 -5.35 -9.06 44.17
N HIS A 452 -6.53 -8.44 44.01
CA HIS A 452 -7.60 -8.47 45.02
C HIS A 452 -8.53 -9.69 44.89
N GLU A 453 -8.18 -10.64 43.99
CA GLU A 453 -8.80 -11.95 43.84
C GLU A 453 -10.31 -11.94 43.53
N GLU A 454 -10.85 -10.79 43.10
CA GLU A 454 -12.26 -10.65 42.76
C GLU A 454 -12.65 -11.52 41.56
N VAL A 455 -11.69 -11.98 40.75
CA VAL A 455 -11.92 -12.93 39.64
C VAL A 455 -12.55 -14.26 40.08
N LEU A 456 -12.36 -14.67 41.34
CA LEU A 456 -12.96 -15.88 41.90
C LEU A 456 -14.44 -15.69 42.27
N ARG A 457 -14.84 -14.45 42.59
CA ARG A 457 -16.16 -14.12 43.15
C ARG A 457 -17.10 -13.49 42.12
N ARG A 458 -16.54 -12.74 41.17
CA ARG A 458 -17.28 -11.96 40.17
C ARG A 458 -17.61 -12.80 38.96
N PHE A 459 -18.73 -12.48 38.31
CA PHE A 459 -19.16 -13.18 37.11
C PHE A 459 -18.17 -12.98 35.96
N GLY A 460 -17.59 -14.07 35.46
CA GLY A 460 -16.66 -14.08 34.34
C GLY A 460 -16.34 -15.49 33.87
N TYR A 461 -15.31 -15.64 33.04
CA TYR A 461 -14.90 -16.98 32.56
C TYR A 461 -14.46 -17.86 33.72
N THR A 462 -13.72 -17.30 34.67
CA THR A 462 -13.18 -17.99 35.85
C THR A 462 -14.30 -18.50 36.76
N SER A 463 -15.27 -17.66 37.13
CA SER A 463 -16.41 -18.10 37.95
C SER A 463 -17.24 -19.17 37.26
N THR A 464 -17.46 -19.05 35.94
CA THR A 464 -18.15 -20.06 35.14
C THR A 464 -17.37 -21.38 35.10
N MET A 465 -16.04 -21.32 34.98
CA MET A 465 -15.19 -22.51 35.02
C MET A 465 -15.23 -23.19 36.39
N LEU A 466 -15.20 -22.42 37.49
CA LEU A 466 -15.34 -22.95 38.85
C LEU A 466 -16.68 -23.70 39.02
N GLN A 467 -17.78 -23.11 38.53
CA GLN A 467 -19.09 -23.76 38.51
C GLN A 467 -19.10 -25.03 37.64
N THR A 468 -18.44 -24.98 36.47
CA THR A 468 -18.33 -26.15 35.58
C THR A 468 -17.55 -27.29 36.26
N LEU A 469 -16.46 -26.97 36.98
CA LEU A 469 -15.62 -27.95 37.67
C LEU A 469 -16.22 -28.43 39.00
N GLN A 470 -17.31 -27.83 39.49
CA GLN A 470 -18.10 -28.38 40.61
C GLN A 470 -18.95 -29.58 40.20
N GLN A 471 -19.17 -29.77 38.89
CA GLN A 471 -19.88 -30.92 38.35
C GLN A 471 -18.84 -31.96 37.88
N PRO A 472 -18.55 -33.01 38.68
CA PRO A 472 -17.53 -33.99 38.32
C PRO A 472 -17.91 -34.72 37.03
N LEU A 473 -17.03 -34.64 36.03
CA LEU A 473 -17.19 -35.30 34.75
C LEU A 473 -16.21 -36.48 34.64
N VAL A 474 -16.74 -37.71 34.71
CA VAL A 474 -15.96 -38.93 34.55
C VAL A 474 -15.97 -39.36 33.08
N PHE A 475 -14.79 -39.59 32.51
CA PHE A 475 -14.65 -40.06 31.13
C PHE A 475 -13.43 -40.96 30.93
N GLN A 476 -13.50 -41.80 29.90
CA GLN A 476 -12.44 -42.73 29.53
C GLN A 476 -11.68 -42.23 28.29
N ALA A 477 -10.37 -42.03 28.44
CA ALA A 477 -9.45 -41.54 27.43
C ALA A 477 -8.50 -42.64 26.94
N GLY A 478 -9.03 -43.58 26.14
CA GLY A 478 -8.31 -44.82 25.80
C GLY A 478 -8.36 -45.79 26.98
N SER A 479 -7.20 -46.16 27.55
CA SER A 479 -7.13 -47.02 28.74
C SER A 479 -7.20 -46.25 30.06
N LEU A 480 -7.09 -44.93 30.04
CA LEU A 480 -7.06 -44.08 31.24
C LEU A 480 -8.47 -43.58 31.57
N THR A 481 -8.97 -43.88 32.76
CA THR A 481 -10.18 -43.24 33.31
C THR A 481 -9.78 -41.97 34.06
N LYS A 482 -10.40 -40.84 33.75
CA LYS A 482 -10.20 -39.57 34.45
C LYS A 482 -11.52 -39.04 34.99
N CYS A 483 -11.43 -38.33 36.11
CA CYS A 483 -12.48 -37.44 36.59
C CYS A 483 -11.96 -36.00 36.45
N LEU A 484 -12.76 -35.12 35.85
CA LEU A 484 -12.48 -33.68 35.79
C LEU A 484 -13.48 -32.96 36.70
N GLY A 485 -12.97 -32.21 37.68
CA GLY A 485 -13.80 -31.55 38.67
C GLY A 485 -14.10 -32.42 39.89
N SER A 486 -14.74 -31.83 40.90
CA SER A 486 -15.19 -32.51 42.13
C SER A 486 -16.43 -31.80 42.69
N GLU A 487 -17.27 -32.49 43.45
CA GLU A 487 -18.44 -31.87 44.10
C GLU A 487 -18.02 -30.78 45.12
N SER A 488 -16.83 -30.92 45.72
CA SER A 488 -16.21 -29.88 46.57
C SER A 488 -15.61 -28.70 45.78
N GLY A 489 -15.68 -28.73 44.44
CA GLY A 489 -15.08 -27.74 43.55
C GLY A 489 -13.57 -27.93 43.37
N VAL A 490 -12.90 -26.85 42.96
CA VAL A 490 -11.43 -26.83 42.80
C VAL A 490 -10.78 -26.52 44.15
N SER A 491 -9.75 -27.28 44.53
CA SER A 491 -9.07 -27.09 45.82
C SER A 491 -8.44 -25.70 45.95
N LYS A 492 -8.33 -25.19 47.18
CA LYS A 492 -7.76 -23.86 47.44
C LYS A 492 -6.30 -23.76 46.97
N GLU A 493 -5.54 -24.84 47.12
CA GLU A 493 -4.13 -24.90 46.71
C GLU A 493 -4.00 -24.72 45.18
N ILE A 494 -4.90 -25.31 44.39
CA ILE A 494 -4.92 -25.10 42.93
C ILE A 494 -5.32 -23.65 42.60
N GLN A 495 -6.32 -23.11 43.28
CA GLN A 495 -6.74 -21.71 43.08
C GLN A 495 -5.60 -20.73 43.39
N GLU A 496 -4.88 -20.93 44.51
CA GLU A 496 -3.74 -20.13 44.94
C GLU A 496 -2.55 -20.22 43.98
N ARG A 497 -2.23 -21.41 43.45
CA ARG A 497 -1.19 -21.57 42.41
C ARG A 497 -1.55 -20.81 41.13
N CYS A 498 -2.78 -20.95 40.65
CA CYS A 498 -3.26 -20.23 39.47
C CYS A 498 -3.23 -18.71 39.68
N LEU A 499 -3.75 -18.23 40.83
CA LEU A 499 -3.74 -16.82 41.18
C LEU A 499 -2.31 -16.27 41.29
N SER A 500 -1.38 -16.99 41.92
CA SER A 500 0.01 -16.56 42.06
C SER A 500 0.67 -16.32 40.69
N ARG A 501 0.41 -17.16 39.70
CA ARG A 501 0.87 -16.94 38.31
C ARG A 501 0.21 -15.72 37.67
N MET A 502 -1.08 -15.50 37.93
CA MET A 502 -1.78 -14.31 37.45
C MET A 502 -1.29 -13.02 38.13
N LYS A 503 -0.85 -13.06 39.39
CA LYS A 503 -0.20 -11.93 40.08
C LYS A 503 1.14 -11.58 39.41
N ILE A 504 1.96 -12.58 39.05
CA ILE A 504 3.18 -12.39 38.23
C ILE A 504 2.81 -11.77 36.89
N TRP A 505 1.75 -12.26 36.24
CA TRP A 505 1.27 -11.69 34.98
C TRP A 505 0.89 -10.20 35.10
N VAL A 506 0.16 -9.81 36.16
CA VAL A 506 -0.20 -8.40 36.41
C VAL A 506 1.04 -7.53 36.59
N ARG A 507 2.07 -8.00 37.32
CA ARG A 507 3.33 -7.27 37.49
C ARG A 507 4.02 -7.02 36.14
N LEU A 508 4.17 -8.07 35.32
CA LEU A 508 4.76 -7.95 33.97
C LEU A 508 3.92 -7.08 33.03
N ALA A 509 2.58 -7.17 33.12
CA ALA A 509 1.67 -6.34 32.34
C ALA A 509 1.74 -4.86 32.75
N THR A 510 1.93 -4.57 34.04
CA THR A 510 2.12 -3.21 34.58
C THR A 510 3.40 -2.59 34.04
N GLU A 511 4.50 -3.33 34.05
CA GLU A 511 5.78 -2.87 33.50
C GLU A 511 5.74 -2.70 31.98
N ALA A 512 5.05 -3.61 31.27
CA ALA A 512 4.76 -3.44 29.86
C ALA A 512 3.92 -2.18 29.61
N LEU A 513 2.92 -1.89 30.45
CA LEU A 513 2.07 -0.71 30.33
C LEU A 513 2.86 0.58 30.52
N LYS A 514 3.72 0.66 31.55
CA LYS A 514 4.66 1.79 31.74
C LYS A 514 5.56 1.99 30.52
N ALA A 515 6.09 0.91 29.94
CA ALA A 515 6.92 0.98 28.74
C ALA A 515 6.14 1.30 27.45
N GLU A 516 4.87 0.92 27.33
CA GLU A 516 4.04 1.12 26.13
C GLU A 516 3.29 2.46 26.13
N PHE A 517 3.00 3.01 27.31
CA PHE A 517 2.21 4.23 27.54
C PHE A 517 2.87 5.17 28.58
N PRO A 518 4.15 5.54 28.43
CA PRO A 518 4.86 6.37 29.40
C PRO A 518 4.21 7.75 29.55
N SER A 519 4.16 8.26 30.78
CA SER A 519 3.50 9.53 31.14
C SER A 519 4.04 10.75 30.38
N PHE A 520 5.31 10.71 29.99
CA PHE A 520 5.99 11.80 29.28
C PHE A 520 5.69 11.87 27.77
N GLU A 521 4.90 10.96 27.20
CA GLU A 521 4.48 11.06 25.80
C GLU A 521 3.48 12.20 25.59
N LEU A 522 3.62 12.96 24.49
CA LEU A 522 2.69 14.05 24.15
C LEU A 522 1.21 13.61 24.14
N GLY A 523 0.94 12.38 23.69
CA GLY A 523 -0.40 11.80 23.68
C GLY A 523 -1.04 11.71 25.07
N GLN A 524 -0.24 11.48 26.13
CA GLN A 524 -0.70 11.43 27.51
C GLN A 524 -0.95 12.83 28.10
N ALA A 525 -0.12 13.80 27.71
CA ALA A 525 -0.28 15.18 28.17
C ALA A 525 -1.65 15.79 27.76
N TYR A 526 -2.25 15.32 26.66
CA TYR A 526 -3.58 15.77 26.24
C TYR A 526 -4.72 15.42 27.22
N ARG A 527 -4.46 14.67 28.31
CA ARG A 527 -5.43 14.47 29.39
C ARG A 527 -5.97 15.78 30.00
N VAL A 528 -5.22 16.89 29.90
CA VAL A 528 -5.69 18.24 30.31
C VAL A 528 -6.88 18.76 29.51
N PHE A 529 -7.18 18.16 28.36
CA PHE A 529 -8.36 18.46 27.56
C PHE A 529 -9.54 17.51 27.83
N ASN A 530 -9.39 16.58 28.77
CA ASN A 530 -10.46 15.70 29.20
C ASN A 530 -11.39 16.43 30.17
N LEU A 531 -12.65 16.56 29.79
CA LEU A 531 -13.64 17.33 30.56
C LEU A 531 -14.43 16.46 31.55
N HIS A 532 -14.19 15.15 31.60
CA HIS A 532 -14.94 14.21 32.44
C HIS A 532 -14.40 14.11 33.88
N THR A 533 -13.08 14.16 34.06
CA THR A 533 -12.43 13.75 35.33
C THR A 533 -12.02 14.90 36.24
N GLY A 534 -12.31 16.15 35.89
CA GLY A 534 -12.18 17.30 36.80
C GLY A 534 -10.77 17.53 37.39
N SER A 535 -9.72 16.97 36.80
CA SER A 535 -8.37 17.02 37.39
C SER A 535 -7.76 18.42 37.31
N LEU A 536 -7.23 18.89 38.46
CA LEU A 536 -6.65 20.23 38.68
C LEU A 536 -5.12 20.28 38.49
N GLU A 537 -4.43 19.14 38.38
CA GLU A 537 -2.97 19.08 38.17
C GLU A 537 -2.61 19.12 36.68
N ALA A 538 -2.89 20.24 36.02
CA ALA A 538 -2.64 20.42 34.58
C ALA A 538 -1.25 20.99 34.26
N THR A 539 -0.49 21.46 35.26
CA THR A 539 0.69 22.31 35.06
C THR A 539 1.82 21.63 34.27
N SER A 540 2.20 20.39 34.64
CA SER A 540 3.29 19.67 33.96
C SER A 540 2.91 19.26 32.53
N ASP A 541 1.66 18.87 32.30
CA ASP A 541 1.18 18.48 30.98
C ASP A 541 1.00 19.67 30.04
N LEU A 542 0.49 20.80 30.55
CA LEU A 542 0.42 22.05 29.79
C LEU A 542 1.83 22.56 29.45
N ALA A 543 2.77 22.49 30.39
CA ALA A 543 4.17 22.82 30.14
C ALA A 543 4.77 21.92 29.04
N ARG A 544 4.49 20.62 29.07
CA ARG A 544 4.94 19.68 28.04
C ARG A 544 4.34 19.98 26.67
N ILE A 545 3.03 20.24 26.61
CA ILE A 545 2.35 20.65 25.37
C ILE A 545 2.99 21.94 24.84
N ALA A 546 3.23 22.93 25.70
CA ALA A 546 3.87 24.18 25.32
C ALA A 546 5.29 23.97 24.78
N GLN A 547 6.11 23.16 25.43
CA GLN A 547 7.48 22.85 25.02
C GLN A 547 7.52 22.16 23.63
N VAL A 548 6.70 21.11 23.43
CA VAL A 548 6.68 20.38 22.15
C VAL A 548 6.08 21.22 21.03
N CYS A 549 5.05 22.01 21.32
CA CYS A 549 4.37 22.87 20.34
C CYS A 549 5.07 24.22 20.12
N LYS A 550 6.13 24.53 20.87
CA LYS A 550 6.83 25.82 20.88
C LYS A 550 5.89 26.99 21.17
N LEU A 551 5.09 26.84 22.22
CA LEU A 551 4.13 27.82 22.70
C LEU A 551 4.62 28.44 24.02
N ASP A 552 4.08 29.61 24.36
CA ASP A 552 4.30 30.21 25.68
C ASP A 552 3.52 29.43 26.75
N ALA A 553 4.23 28.85 27.71
CA ALA A 553 3.64 28.00 28.74
C ALA A 553 2.75 28.78 29.71
N GLN A 554 3.13 30.01 30.10
CA GLN A 554 2.36 30.82 31.04
C GLN A 554 1.07 31.30 30.40
N VAL A 555 1.13 31.77 29.15
CA VAL A 555 -0.05 32.18 28.39
C VAL A 555 -0.96 30.99 28.13
N LEU A 556 -0.42 29.82 27.77
CA LEU A 556 -1.22 28.61 27.59
C LEU A 556 -1.98 28.24 28.87
N GLN A 557 -1.30 28.26 30.01
CA GLN A 557 -1.91 27.94 31.31
C GLN A 557 -3.02 28.92 31.65
N HIS A 558 -2.78 30.23 31.51
CA HIS A 558 -3.79 31.24 31.78
C HIS A 558 -5.03 31.09 30.89
N GLN A 559 -4.85 30.93 29.57
CA GLN A 559 -5.95 30.75 28.63
C GLN A 559 -6.72 29.44 28.87
N TRP A 560 -6.01 28.38 29.24
CA TRP A 560 -6.64 27.11 29.61
C TRP A 560 -7.50 27.26 30.86
N SER A 561 -6.99 27.90 31.92
CA SER A 561 -7.74 28.12 33.17
C SER A 561 -8.99 28.96 32.97
N ASP A 562 -8.94 29.97 32.10
CA ASP A 562 -10.09 30.81 31.75
C ASP A 562 -11.18 30.04 30.97
N LEU A 563 -10.78 29.25 29.98
CA LEU A 563 -11.71 28.62 29.04
C LEU A 563 -12.15 27.20 29.43
N TYR A 564 -11.42 26.51 30.29
CA TYR A 564 -11.74 25.14 30.72
C TYR A 564 -13.12 25.01 31.38
N PRO A 565 -13.55 25.88 32.32
CA PRO A 565 -14.90 25.80 32.89
C PRO A 565 -16.00 25.94 31.84
N ARG A 566 -15.77 26.78 30.82
CA ARG A 566 -16.70 26.98 29.69
C ARG A 566 -16.76 25.76 28.79
N ALA A 567 -15.60 25.16 28.50
CA ALA A 567 -15.51 23.91 27.75
C ALA A 567 -16.27 22.79 28.47
N ARG A 568 -16.10 22.67 29.79
CA ARG A 568 -16.85 21.70 30.59
C ARG A 568 -18.36 21.93 30.55
N ALA A 569 -18.82 23.19 30.60
CA ALA A 569 -20.24 23.52 30.46
C ALA A 569 -20.82 23.19 29.08
N ASN A 570 -19.98 23.19 28.04
CA ASN A 570 -20.37 22.86 26.65
C ASN A 570 -20.34 21.35 26.34
N MET A 571 -20.11 20.50 27.34
CA MET A 571 -20.13 19.04 27.16
C MET A 571 -21.50 18.57 26.65
N PRO A 572 -21.55 17.77 25.58
CA PRO A 572 -22.81 17.22 25.08
C PRO A 572 -23.42 16.27 26.11
N SER A 573 -24.76 16.24 26.18
CA SER A 573 -25.51 15.28 27.00
C SER A 573 -25.23 13.83 26.60
N ASP A 574 -25.03 13.59 25.30
CA ASP A 574 -24.65 12.29 24.76
C ASP A 574 -23.12 12.17 24.70
N LEU A 575 -22.57 11.34 25.60
CA LEU A 575 -21.13 11.07 25.68
C LEU A 575 -20.65 10.20 24.52
N THR A 576 -20.38 10.83 23.37
CA THR A 576 -19.74 10.18 22.22
C THR A 576 -18.22 10.17 22.36
N ALA A 577 -17.53 9.33 21.58
CA ALA A 577 -16.06 9.25 21.56
C ALA A 577 -15.35 10.57 21.22
N ASN A 578 -16.07 11.58 20.69
CA ASN A 578 -15.54 12.90 20.34
C ASN A 578 -16.13 14.02 21.22
N ALA A 579 -16.75 13.70 22.36
CA ALA A 579 -17.42 14.67 23.22
C ALA A 579 -16.49 15.81 23.68
N ASN A 580 -15.26 15.50 24.11
CA ASN A 580 -14.29 16.52 24.53
C ASN A 580 -13.95 17.49 23.38
N ARG A 581 -13.64 16.94 22.18
CA ARG A 581 -13.35 17.73 20.98
C ARG A 581 -14.52 18.65 20.63
N GLN A 582 -15.75 18.13 20.63
CA GLN A 582 -16.93 18.93 20.32
C GLN A 582 -17.14 20.08 21.32
N ALA A 583 -16.94 19.81 22.61
CA ALA A 583 -17.08 20.81 23.66
C ALA A 583 -16.04 21.95 23.52
N TRP A 584 -14.77 21.62 23.27
CA TRP A 584 -13.72 22.60 23.00
C TRP A 584 -13.97 23.40 21.72
N GLN A 585 -14.41 22.74 20.65
CA GLN A 585 -14.74 23.40 19.39
C GLN A 585 -15.89 24.41 19.55
N ARG A 586 -16.99 24.00 20.21
CA ARG A 586 -18.12 24.89 20.52
C ARG A 586 -17.70 26.08 21.37
N THR A 587 -16.83 25.86 22.35
CA THR A 587 -16.34 26.93 23.23
C THR A 587 -15.57 27.98 22.46
N LEU A 588 -14.63 27.58 21.59
CA LEU A 588 -13.88 28.55 20.77
C LEU A 588 -14.78 29.26 19.76
N GLN A 589 -15.79 28.58 19.21
CA GLN A 589 -16.75 29.18 18.30
C GLN A 589 -17.60 30.25 19.02
N GLN A 590 -18.15 29.92 20.19
CA GLN A 590 -18.91 30.87 21.02
C GLN A 590 -18.07 32.08 21.42
N MET A 591 -16.78 31.88 21.77
CA MET A 591 -15.90 33.00 22.10
C MET A 591 -15.57 33.87 20.89
N ALA A 592 -15.45 33.28 19.69
CA ALA A 592 -15.24 34.04 18.47
C ALA A 592 -16.48 34.87 18.06
N GLU A 593 -17.68 34.39 18.38
CA GLU A 593 -18.96 35.05 18.08
C GLU A 593 -19.40 36.04 19.18
N SER A 594 -18.88 35.91 20.40
CA SER A 594 -19.24 36.76 21.55
C SER A 594 -18.61 38.15 21.49
N ARG A 595 -19.39 39.17 21.87
CA ARG A 595 -18.89 40.55 22.05
C ARG A 595 -17.80 40.65 23.12
N THR A 596 -17.82 39.78 24.12
CA THR A 596 -16.79 39.70 25.18
C THR A 596 -15.64 38.76 24.84
N GLY A 597 -15.61 38.20 23.63
CA GLY A 597 -14.56 37.26 23.19
C GLY A 597 -13.14 37.81 23.27
N HIS A 598 -12.98 39.12 23.08
CA HIS A 598 -11.70 39.82 23.23
C HIS A 598 -11.15 39.81 24.67
N CYS A 599 -12.02 39.66 25.68
CA CYS A 599 -11.63 39.50 27.08
C CYS A 599 -11.14 38.07 27.41
N HIS A 600 -11.34 37.13 26.49
CA HIS A 600 -11.02 35.71 26.66
C HIS A 600 -10.08 35.24 25.52
N PRO A 601 -8.81 35.72 25.50
CA PRO A 601 -7.88 35.38 24.43
C PRO A 601 -7.65 33.87 24.38
N SER A 602 -7.68 33.31 23.16
CA SER A 602 -7.56 31.85 22.95
C SER A 602 -6.46 31.47 21.97
N GLY A 603 -5.60 32.40 21.56
CA GLY A 603 -4.64 32.18 20.46
C GLY A 603 -3.65 31.03 20.73
N VAL A 604 -3.07 30.99 21.93
CA VAL A 604 -2.08 29.97 22.31
C VAL A 604 -2.79 28.64 22.61
N LEU A 605 -3.91 28.69 23.34
CA LEU A 605 -4.75 27.51 23.60
C LEU A 605 -5.25 26.87 22.30
N ARG A 606 -5.65 27.67 21.31
CA ARG A 606 -6.10 27.19 20.00
C ARG A 606 -5.01 26.42 19.29
N SER A 607 -3.76 26.89 19.30
CA SER A 607 -2.62 26.15 18.73
C SER A 607 -2.39 24.82 19.45
N ALA A 608 -2.50 24.79 20.78
CA ALA A 608 -2.43 23.56 21.56
C ALA A 608 -3.59 22.60 21.21
N LEU A 609 -4.81 23.11 21.04
CA LEU A 609 -5.99 22.34 20.63
C LEU A 609 -5.87 21.82 19.18
N VAL A 610 -5.27 22.57 18.25
CA VAL A 610 -4.97 22.07 16.91
C VAL A 610 -4.05 20.86 16.98
N SER A 611 -2.99 20.93 17.80
CA SER A 611 -2.06 19.83 18.04
C SER A 611 -2.77 18.61 18.68
N TYR A 612 -3.71 18.85 19.59
CA TYR A 612 -4.57 17.81 20.18
C TYR A 612 -5.50 17.15 19.15
N PHE A 613 -6.15 17.94 18.27
CA PHE A 613 -7.08 17.43 17.26
C PHE A 613 -6.36 16.68 16.13
N VAL A 614 -5.14 17.09 15.78
CA VAL A 614 -4.38 16.45 14.70
C VAL A 614 -3.82 15.10 15.15
N TYR A 615 -3.56 14.92 16.44
CA TYR A 615 -3.03 13.68 17.00
C TYR A 615 -3.91 12.47 16.65
N GLY A 616 -3.29 11.39 16.17
CA GLY A 616 -3.95 10.11 15.93
C GLY A 616 -3.11 8.96 16.43
N GLY A 617 -3.61 8.22 17.43
CA GLY A 617 -2.85 7.16 18.10
C GLY A 617 -2.73 5.84 17.35
N SER A 618 -3.46 5.65 16.24
CA SER A 618 -3.55 4.37 15.53
C SER A 618 -3.45 4.53 14.02
N SER A 619 -2.84 3.54 13.36
CA SER A 619 -2.82 3.40 11.91
C SER A 619 -3.92 2.48 11.37
N SER A 620 -4.96 2.18 12.16
CA SER A 620 -5.96 1.15 11.82
C SER A 620 -6.70 1.39 10.50
N GLY A 621 -6.88 2.65 10.06
CA GLY A 621 -7.45 2.95 8.74
C GLY A 621 -6.51 2.59 7.59
N VAL A 622 -5.19 2.56 7.82
CA VAL A 622 -4.21 2.00 6.88
C VAL A 622 -4.39 0.48 6.77
N GLU A 623 -4.56 -0.23 7.88
CA GLU A 623 -4.82 -1.68 7.88
C GLU A 623 -6.13 -2.04 7.17
N GLN A 624 -7.18 -1.25 7.42
CA GLN A 624 -8.47 -1.42 6.77
C GLN A 624 -8.36 -1.19 5.27
N ALA A 625 -7.57 -0.19 4.84
CA ALA A 625 -7.29 0.05 3.43
C ALA A 625 -6.53 -1.12 2.79
N PHE A 626 -5.52 -1.70 3.45
CA PHE A 626 -4.86 -2.92 2.97
C PHE A 626 -5.81 -4.11 2.86
N SER A 627 -6.69 -4.30 3.85
CA SER A 627 -7.68 -5.38 3.86
C SER A 627 -8.68 -5.21 2.71
N ARG A 628 -9.19 -3.99 2.50
CA ARG A 628 -10.04 -3.65 1.34
C ARG A 628 -9.29 -3.84 0.04
N ASN A 629 -8.02 -3.43 -0.06
CA ASN A 629 -7.19 -3.66 -1.24
C ASN A 629 -7.09 -5.16 -1.56
N SER A 630 -6.86 -6.03 -0.57
CA SER A 630 -6.80 -7.48 -0.80
C SER A 630 -8.12 -8.07 -1.32
N TRP A 631 -9.25 -7.48 -0.92
CA TRP A 631 -10.59 -7.87 -1.38
C TRP A 631 -10.91 -7.35 -2.78
N VAL A 632 -10.63 -6.07 -3.04
CA VAL A 632 -10.86 -5.39 -4.32
C VAL A 632 -9.86 -5.83 -5.40
N CYS A 633 -8.62 -6.13 -5.03
CA CYS A 633 -7.50 -6.51 -5.91
C CYS A 633 -7.05 -7.96 -5.64
N ASN A 634 -7.97 -8.92 -5.81
CA ASN A 634 -7.67 -10.35 -5.66
C ASN A 634 -6.59 -10.86 -6.65
N ALA A 635 -6.16 -12.13 -6.53
CA ALA A 635 -5.07 -12.71 -7.32
C ALA A 635 -5.21 -12.59 -8.86
N ARG A 636 -6.42 -12.36 -9.39
CA ARG A 636 -6.67 -12.09 -10.83
C ARG A 636 -6.35 -10.65 -11.25
N ARG A 637 -6.22 -9.72 -10.29
CA ARG A 637 -6.02 -8.27 -10.47
C ARG A 637 -4.63 -7.76 -10.06
N ALA A 638 -3.74 -8.67 -9.61
CA ALA A 638 -2.35 -8.35 -9.25
C ALA A 638 -1.52 -7.73 -10.42
N ALA A 639 -2.00 -7.84 -11.65
CA ALA A 639 -1.41 -7.26 -12.86
C ALA A 639 -1.82 -5.80 -13.15
N MET A 640 -2.59 -5.14 -12.27
CA MET A 640 -2.89 -3.71 -12.41
C MET A 640 -1.62 -2.86 -12.27
N ARG A 641 -1.51 -1.81 -13.11
CA ARG A 641 -0.45 -0.81 -13.00
C ARG A 641 -0.54 -0.13 -11.62
N PRO A 642 0.59 0.19 -10.94
CA PRO A 642 0.58 0.72 -9.57
C PRO A 642 -0.33 1.93 -9.36
N HIS A 643 -0.35 2.89 -10.29
CA HIS A 643 -1.20 4.08 -10.21
C HIS A 643 -2.70 3.77 -10.35
N VAL A 644 -3.10 2.77 -11.14
CA VAL A 644 -4.51 2.38 -11.28
C VAL A 644 -5.00 1.74 -9.99
N GLU A 645 -4.16 0.91 -9.36
CA GLU A 645 -4.48 0.32 -8.07
C GLU A 645 -4.63 1.39 -6.97
N GLU A 646 -3.73 2.39 -6.95
CA GLU A 646 -3.84 3.53 -6.03
C GLU A 646 -5.18 4.27 -6.18
N MET A 647 -5.59 4.54 -7.43
CA MET A 647 -6.86 5.21 -7.74
C MET A 647 -8.07 4.38 -7.29
N VAL A 648 -8.10 3.09 -7.64
CA VAL A 648 -9.17 2.17 -7.24
C VAL A 648 -9.27 2.09 -5.72
N LEU A 649 -8.14 2.06 -5.02
CA LEU A 649 -8.10 2.02 -3.57
C LEU A 649 -8.59 3.34 -2.96
N LYS A 650 -8.19 4.50 -3.51
CA LYS A 650 -8.66 5.81 -3.04
C LYS A 650 -10.18 5.93 -3.15
N VAL A 651 -10.76 5.51 -4.28
CA VAL A 651 -12.22 5.58 -4.48
C VAL A 651 -12.96 4.56 -3.59
N SER A 652 -12.49 3.31 -3.52
CA SER A 652 -13.16 2.27 -2.71
C SER A 652 -13.05 2.49 -1.18
N SER A 653 -12.03 3.23 -0.72
CA SER A 653 -11.82 3.49 0.71
C SER A 653 -12.51 4.76 1.23
N GLY A 654 -12.71 5.79 0.40
CA GLY A 654 -12.98 7.14 0.89
C GLY A 654 -14.31 7.79 0.51
N VAL A 655 -15.15 7.20 -0.35
CA VAL A 655 -16.29 7.95 -0.96
C VAL A 655 -17.30 8.52 0.04
N ALA A 656 -17.54 7.87 1.18
CA ALA A 656 -18.59 8.25 2.12
C ALA A 656 -18.40 9.62 2.79
N LYS A 657 -17.18 10.16 2.84
CA LYS A 657 -16.88 11.46 3.51
C LYS A 657 -17.00 12.68 2.59
N TYR A 658 -17.14 12.48 1.29
CA TYR A 658 -17.20 13.59 0.33
C TYR A 658 -18.65 13.95 0.05
N ASP A 659 -18.93 15.24 -0.11
CA ASP A 659 -20.21 15.67 -0.68
C ASP A 659 -20.36 15.04 -2.08
N LEU A 660 -21.44 14.28 -2.26
CA LEU A 660 -21.62 13.49 -3.48
C LEU A 660 -21.84 14.40 -4.69
N ALA A 661 -22.55 15.52 -4.53
CA ALA A 661 -22.81 16.43 -5.63
C ALA A 661 -21.52 17.10 -6.13
N ASP A 662 -20.70 17.64 -5.21
CA ASP A 662 -19.41 18.26 -5.53
C ASP A 662 -18.43 17.23 -6.14
N LEU A 663 -18.39 16.01 -5.60
CA LEU A 663 -17.54 14.94 -6.12
C LEU A 663 -17.90 14.57 -7.58
N LEU A 664 -19.19 14.35 -7.86
CA LEU A 664 -19.65 13.98 -9.20
C LEU A 664 -19.41 15.11 -10.20
N ARG A 665 -19.67 16.36 -9.80
CA ARG A 665 -19.38 17.55 -10.61
C ARG A 665 -17.89 17.64 -10.97
N LEU A 666 -17.00 17.51 -9.98
CA LEU A 666 -15.56 17.54 -10.22
C LEU A 666 -15.07 16.38 -11.09
N ALA A 667 -15.69 15.20 -10.97
CA ALA A 667 -15.38 14.05 -11.83
C ALA A 667 -15.78 14.32 -13.29
N GLN A 668 -16.93 14.98 -13.53
CA GLN A 668 -17.35 15.39 -14.87
C GLN A 668 -16.39 16.42 -15.48
N LEU A 669 -15.97 17.44 -14.72
CA LEU A 669 -14.97 18.42 -15.17
C LEU A 669 -13.62 17.76 -15.50
N THR A 670 -13.21 16.80 -14.68
CA THR A 670 -11.99 16.02 -14.89
C THR A 670 -12.08 15.20 -16.18
N TRP A 671 -13.25 14.59 -16.44
CA TRP A 671 -13.51 13.85 -17.67
C TRP A 671 -13.37 14.72 -18.90
N GLN A 672 -14.02 15.89 -18.91
CA GLN A 672 -13.93 16.85 -20.01
C GLN A 672 -12.48 17.24 -20.29
N SER A 673 -11.73 17.55 -19.24
CA SER A 673 -10.32 17.98 -19.32
C SER A 673 -9.39 16.92 -19.87
N CYS A 674 -9.64 15.63 -19.57
CA CYS A 674 -8.73 14.55 -19.92
C CYS A 674 -9.14 13.79 -21.19
N PHE A 675 -10.43 13.58 -21.43
CA PHE A 675 -10.86 12.48 -22.29
C PHE A 675 -11.83 12.85 -23.42
N GLY A 676 -12.51 14.00 -23.34
CA GLY A 676 -13.46 14.42 -24.37
C GLY A 676 -14.62 13.42 -24.59
N ARG A 677 -15.28 13.50 -25.76
CA ARG A 677 -16.55 12.80 -26.07
C ARG A 677 -16.45 11.27 -25.93
N PRO A 678 -17.19 10.64 -25.02
CA PRO A 678 -17.50 9.21 -25.10
C PRO A 678 -18.65 8.95 -26.08
N ARG A 679 -18.60 7.83 -26.80
CA ARG A 679 -19.74 7.35 -27.61
C ARG A 679 -20.88 6.87 -26.72
N GLU A 680 -22.10 7.17 -27.17
CA GLU A 680 -23.35 6.68 -26.60
C GLU A 680 -23.44 5.16 -26.70
N SER A 681 -23.92 4.52 -25.63
CA SER A 681 -24.33 3.12 -25.65
C SER A 681 -25.70 3.04 -25.00
N SER A 682 -26.66 2.54 -25.76
CA SER A 682 -28.06 2.41 -25.43
C SER A 682 -28.31 1.46 -24.25
N GLY A 683 -29.45 1.73 -23.61
CA GLY A 683 -29.96 1.23 -22.33
C GLY A 683 -29.71 -0.24 -21.97
N ARG A 684 -29.52 -0.45 -20.66
CA ARG A 684 -30.01 -1.65 -19.97
C ARG A 684 -30.49 -1.29 -18.57
N VAL A 685 -31.77 -1.54 -18.35
CA VAL A 685 -32.50 -1.43 -17.09
C VAL A 685 -31.92 -2.39 -16.05
N SER A 686 -31.65 -1.92 -14.83
CA SER A 686 -31.31 -2.77 -13.69
C SER A 686 -32.58 -3.22 -12.96
N ARG A 687 -32.76 -4.52 -12.78
CA ARG A 687 -33.78 -5.09 -11.89
C ARG A 687 -33.42 -4.80 -10.43
N LEU A 688 -34.42 -4.33 -9.67
CA LEU A 688 -34.45 -4.32 -8.21
C LEU A 688 -34.55 -5.77 -7.71
N ASP A 689 -33.72 -6.12 -6.72
CA ASP A 689 -34.07 -6.96 -5.56
C ASP A 689 -32.82 -7.44 -4.81
N LYS A 690 -32.68 -6.97 -3.55
CA LYS A 690 -32.35 -7.76 -2.35
C LYS A 690 -31.70 -6.92 -1.24
N GLY A 691 -32.23 -7.07 -0.02
CA GLY A 691 -31.37 -7.24 1.15
C GLY A 691 -31.77 -6.45 2.41
N LEU A 692 -32.99 -6.59 2.92
CA LEU A 692 -33.28 -6.23 4.31
C LEU A 692 -32.68 -7.29 5.24
N LYS A 693 -31.80 -6.87 6.15
CA LYS A 693 -31.37 -7.70 7.29
C LYS A 693 -32.47 -7.68 8.34
N ARG A 694 -32.95 -8.86 8.75
CA ARG A 694 -33.77 -9.00 9.96
C ARG A 694 -32.87 -8.87 11.19
N THR A 695 -33.26 -8.01 12.11
CA THR A 695 -32.80 -7.97 13.50
C THR A 695 -33.69 -8.92 14.31
N LEU A 696 -33.09 -9.89 15.00
CA LEU A 696 -33.77 -10.65 16.04
C LEU A 696 -33.46 -9.98 17.37
N THR A 697 -34.47 -9.35 17.96
CA THR A 697 -34.50 -8.96 19.37
C THR A 697 -35.09 -10.13 20.14
N GLY A 698 -34.26 -10.84 20.89
CA GLY A 698 -34.68 -11.73 21.96
C GLY A 698 -34.39 -11.06 23.29
N GLU A 699 -35.45 -10.62 23.97
CA GLU A 699 -35.45 -10.34 25.39
C GLU A 699 -35.37 -11.68 26.10
N ASP A 700 -34.17 -12.07 26.54
CA ASP A 700 -33.95 -13.00 27.64
C ASP A 700 -32.47 -12.93 28.05
N GLY A 701 -32.24 -12.57 29.31
CA GLY A 701 -30.91 -12.37 29.87
C GLY A 701 -30.07 -13.64 29.81
N LEU A 702 -28.89 -13.55 29.17
CA LEU A 702 -27.78 -14.53 29.15
C LEU A 702 -27.80 -15.66 28.09
N GLN A 703 -28.64 -15.60 27.06
CA GLN A 703 -28.62 -16.65 26.03
C GLN A 703 -27.49 -16.53 24.96
N THR A 704 -26.78 -15.39 24.89
CA THR A 704 -25.77 -15.13 23.83
C THR A 704 -24.34 -14.84 24.35
N GLU A 705 -23.30 -15.20 23.57
CA GLU A 705 -21.88 -14.86 23.83
C GLU A 705 -21.69 -13.34 24.05
N ALA A 706 -22.44 -12.51 23.31
CA ALA A 706 -22.43 -11.06 23.45
C ALA A 706 -23.04 -10.60 24.79
N ALA A 707 -24.14 -11.21 25.23
CA ALA A 707 -24.74 -10.95 26.54
C ALA A 707 -23.83 -11.38 27.69
N PHE A 708 -23.18 -12.55 27.58
CA PHE A 708 -22.17 -13.03 28.54
C PHE A 708 -21.04 -12.02 28.70
N THR A 709 -20.41 -11.63 27.58
CA THR A 709 -19.29 -10.69 27.56
C THR A 709 -19.69 -9.33 28.16
N ARG A 710 -20.90 -8.84 27.85
CA ARG A 710 -21.42 -7.58 28.40
C ARG A 710 -21.61 -7.65 29.92
N LYS A 711 -22.17 -8.74 30.46
CA LYS A 711 -22.34 -8.92 31.91
C LYS A 711 -20.98 -9.00 32.62
N ARG A 712 -20.05 -9.80 32.11
CA ARG A 712 -18.68 -9.93 32.64
C ARG A 712 -17.99 -8.57 32.76
N ARG A 713 -18.09 -7.73 31.72
CA ARG A 713 -17.48 -6.38 31.72
C ARG A 713 -18.10 -5.44 32.75
N LYS A 714 -19.43 -5.51 32.95
CA LYS A 714 -20.11 -4.74 33.99
C LYS A 714 -19.60 -5.13 35.38
N GLU A 715 -19.43 -6.42 35.64
CA GLU A 715 -18.93 -6.93 36.92
C GLU A 715 -17.44 -6.63 37.15
N ALA A 716 -16.60 -6.72 36.11
CA ALA A 716 -15.19 -6.33 36.20
C ALA A 716 -15.03 -4.83 36.53
N ALA A 717 -15.84 -3.96 35.92
CA ALA A 717 -15.87 -2.53 36.24
C ALA A 717 -16.38 -2.26 37.67
N ALA A 718 -17.36 -3.04 38.15
CA ALA A 718 -17.84 -2.96 39.53
C ALA A 718 -16.76 -3.40 40.54
N ALA A 719 -15.99 -4.44 40.23
CA ALA A 719 -14.86 -4.88 41.05
C ALA A 719 -13.77 -3.80 41.17
N SER A 720 -13.38 -3.20 40.04
CA SER A 720 -12.45 -2.06 40.04
C SER A 720 -12.97 -0.90 40.90
N SER A 721 -14.26 -0.58 40.81
CA SER A 721 -14.86 0.50 41.61
C SER A 721 -14.87 0.19 43.12
N ALA A 722 -15.10 -1.07 43.51
CA ALA A 722 -15.10 -1.49 44.90
C ALA A 722 -13.69 -1.51 45.53
N CYS A 723 -12.66 -1.80 44.73
CA CYS A 723 -11.27 -1.87 45.18
C CYS A 723 -10.47 -0.57 45.03
N ARG A 724 -11.08 0.52 44.52
CA ARG A 724 -10.37 1.77 44.18
C ARG A 724 -9.64 2.42 45.38
N HIS A 725 -10.05 2.15 46.61
CA HIS A 725 -9.43 2.67 47.84
C HIS A 725 -8.31 1.79 48.41
N LEU A 726 -8.11 0.59 47.85
CA LEU A 726 -7.09 -0.35 48.28
C LEU A 726 -5.81 -0.06 47.49
N GLU A 727 -5.02 0.92 47.96
CA GLU A 727 -3.68 1.15 47.43
C GLU A 727 -2.76 0.00 47.85
N MET A 728 -2.07 -0.60 46.88
CA MET A 728 -0.92 -1.46 47.17
C MET A 728 0.30 -0.60 47.44
N LYS A 729 1.07 -0.92 48.49
CA LYS A 729 2.42 -0.38 48.66
C LYS A 729 3.35 -1.01 47.62
N GLU A 730 4.26 -0.23 47.03
CA GLU A 730 5.26 -0.73 46.07
C GLU A 730 6.07 -1.92 46.61
N GLU A 731 6.25 -1.99 47.94
CA GLU A 731 6.92 -3.08 48.66
C GLU A 731 6.24 -4.46 48.45
N GLU A 732 4.91 -4.52 48.30
CA GLU A 732 4.18 -5.77 48.03
C GLU A 732 4.33 -6.25 46.58
N GLU A 733 4.58 -5.34 45.63
CA GLU A 733 4.88 -5.71 44.24
C GLU A 733 6.26 -6.40 44.14
N ASP A 734 7.24 -5.97 44.93
CA ASP A 734 8.61 -6.49 44.89
C ASP A 734 8.75 -7.90 45.45
N HIS A 735 8.02 -8.24 46.53
CA HIS A 735 7.98 -9.58 47.13
C HIS A 735 7.48 -10.71 46.19
N LEU A 736 6.82 -10.37 45.07
CA LEU A 736 6.45 -11.36 44.05
C LEU A 736 7.66 -11.93 43.28
N ALA A 737 8.81 -11.25 43.29
CA ALA A 737 10.05 -11.73 42.66
C ALA A 737 10.72 -12.84 43.49
N ASP A 738 10.40 -12.92 44.79
CA ASP A 738 10.89 -13.96 45.71
C ASP A 738 9.99 -15.21 45.71
N SER A 739 8.95 -15.24 44.86
CA SER A 739 8.08 -16.39 44.71
C SER A 739 8.82 -17.56 44.08
N ALA A 740 8.59 -18.79 44.59
CA ALA A 740 9.11 -20.02 43.98
C ALA A 740 8.62 -20.26 42.52
N LEU A 741 7.61 -19.52 42.07
CA LEU A 741 7.09 -19.56 40.70
C LEU A 741 7.80 -18.57 39.76
N TRP A 742 8.65 -17.68 40.29
CA TRP A 742 9.43 -16.74 39.49
C TRP A 742 10.57 -17.47 38.74
N SER A 743 10.89 -17.03 37.54
CA SER A 743 11.86 -17.70 36.67
C SER A 743 12.74 -16.69 35.94
N GLU A 744 13.89 -17.15 35.42
CA GLU A 744 14.81 -16.32 34.63
C GLU A 744 14.14 -15.68 33.40
N LYS A 745 13.07 -16.30 32.86
CA LYS A 745 12.29 -15.72 31.76
C LYS A 745 11.51 -14.48 32.19
N HIS A 746 11.04 -14.43 33.43
CA HIS A 746 10.40 -13.24 33.99
C HIS A 746 11.42 -12.10 34.14
N ASP A 747 12.63 -12.38 34.63
CA ASP A 747 13.71 -11.38 34.73
C ASP A 747 14.10 -10.82 33.36
N ARG A 748 14.26 -11.69 32.36
CA ARG A 748 14.57 -11.28 30.99
C ARG A 748 13.48 -10.38 30.40
N GLU A 749 12.21 -10.66 30.68
CA GLU A 749 11.09 -9.82 30.24
C GLU A 749 11.06 -8.48 30.98
N LEU A 750 11.26 -8.46 32.30
CA LEU A 750 11.35 -7.23 33.09
C LEU A 750 12.50 -6.34 32.60
N ALA A 751 13.68 -6.91 32.42
CA ALA A 751 14.84 -6.22 31.87
C ALA A 751 14.59 -5.73 30.43
N PHE A 752 13.81 -6.47 29.63
CA PHE A 752 13.39 -6.00 28.31
C PHE A 752 12.48 -4.76 28.42
N GLN A 753 11.48 -4.76 29.29
CA GLN A 753 10.56 -3.62 29.45
C GLN A 753 11.28 -2.38 29.98
N LYS A 754 12.18 -2.54 30.96
CA LYS A 754 13.02 -1.44 31.46
C LYS A 754 13.90 -0.83 30.35
N ARG A 755 14.59 -1.65 29.56
CA ARG A 755 15.38 -1.19 28.40
C ARG A 755 14.51 -0.50 27.35
N LYS A 756 13.29 -1.00 27.13
CA LYS A 756 12.34 -0.40 26.20
C LYS A 756 11.84 0.96 26.70
N ALA A 757 11.53 1.08 27.99
CA ALA A 757 11.16 2.35 28.62
C ALA A 757 12.29 3.38 28.50
N PHE A 758 13.53 2.98 28.77
CA PHE A 758 14.71 3.83 28.56
C PHE A 758 14.89 4.24 27.08
N THR A 759 14.71 3.30 26.15
CA THR A 759 14.75 3.64 24.71
C THR A 759 13.68 4.68 24.36
N LYS A 760 12.48 4.59 24.95
CA LYS A 760 11.44 5.59 24.75
C LYS A 760 11.78 6.94 25.37
N LEU A 761 12.45 6.96 26.52
CA LEU A 761 12.96 8.18 27.14
C LEU A 761 13.93 8.90 26.20
N VAL A 762 14.87 8.17 25.59
CA VAL A 762 15.80 8.71 24.58
C VAL A 762 15.06 9.30 23.37
N HIS A 763 14.00 8.64 22.89
CA HIS A 763 13.18 9.18 21.81
C HIS A 763 12.39 10.43 22.23
N ALA A 764 11.78 10.44 23.41
CA ALA A 764 11.06 11.60 23.94
C ALA A 764 11.98 12.82 24.12
N PHE A 765 13.23 12.60 24.54
CA PHE A 765 14.26 13.64 24.57
C PHE A 765 14.49 14.22 23.17
N SER A 766 14.57 13.35 22.16
CA SER A 766 14.77 13.73 20.75
C SER A 766 13.57 14.50 20.19
N GLU A 767 12.37 14.30 20.74
CA GLU A 767 11.12 14.98 20.39
C GLU A 767 10.89 16.26 21.20
N ASN A 768 11.80 16.61 22.11
CA ASN A 768 11.67 17.71 23.07
C ASN A 768 10.40 17.59 23.94
N ALA A 769 10.03 16.36 24.30
CA ALA A 769 8.84 16.04 25.09
C ALA A 769 9.12 15.86 26.59
N LEU A 770 10.38 15.74 27.00
CA LEU A 770 10.76 15.63 28.41
C LEU A 770 10.89 17.00 29.04
N LEU A 771 10.29 17.18 30.22
CA LEU A 771 10.52 18.36 31.04
C LEU A 771 11.94 18.33 31.64
N PRO A 772 12.52 19.48 32.03
CA PRO A 772 13.87 19.52 32.59
C PRO A 772 14.10 18.58 33.78
N ALA A 773 13.09 18.38 34.64
CA ALA A 773 13.16 17.47 35.78
C ALA A 773 13.08 15.97 35.41
N GLU A 774 12.71 15.64 34.17
CA GLU A 774 12.54 14.27 33.67
C GLU A 774 13.76 13.78 32.86
N CYS A 775 14.84 14.56 32.83
CA CYS A 775 16.07 14.28 32.08
C CYS A 775 17.19 13.81 33.01
N PRO A 776 17.51 12.50 33.06
CA PRO A 776 18.70 11.98 33.72
C PRO A 776 19.99 12.53 33.11
N ASP A 777 21.06 12.62 33.91
CA ASP A 777 22.35 13.17 33.49
C ASP A 777 23.01 12.42 32.32
N ASP A 778 22.79 11.10 32.23
CA ASP A 778 23.32 10.22 31.18
C ASP A 778 22.50 10.22 29.88
N LEU A 779 21.33 10.86 29.88
CA LEU A 779 20.37 10.78 28.78
C LEU A 779 20.89 11.44 27.49
N GLN A 780 21.64 12.54 27.63
CA GLN A 780 22.22 13.25 26.50
C GLN A 780 23.27 12.39 25.77
N GLU A 781 24.11 11.68 26.53
CA GLU A 781 25.10 10.77 25.96
C GLU A 781 24.41 9.59 25.25
N ALA A 782 23.41 8.99 25.90
CA ALA A 782 22.63 7.89 25.32
C ALA A 782 21.93 8.31 24.01
N HIS A 783 21.42 9.55 23.94
CA HIS A 783 20.85 10.13 22.72
C HIS A 783 21.89 10.25 21.60
N LEU A 784 23.07 10.82 21.88
CA LEU A 784 24.14 10.97 20.90
C LEU A 784 24.60 9.61 20.36
N GLN A 785 24.82 8.63 21.24
CA GLN A 785 25.19 7.26 20.85
C GLN A 785 24.13 6.61 19.96
N CYS A 786 22.84 6.82 20.27
CA CYS A 786 21.72 6.31 19.46
C CYS A 786 21.73 6.91 18.05
N MET A 787 21.89 8.24 17.94
CA MET A 787 21.95 8.94 16.66
C MET A 787 23.15 8.50 15.82
N GLU A 788 24.33 8.37 16.42
CA GLU A 788 25.54 7.94 15.72
C GLU A 788 25.43 6.48 15.24
N LYS A 789 24.85 5.60 16.05
CA LYS A 789 24.56 4.22 15.66
C LYS A 789 23.59 4.15 14.48
N MET A 790 22.54 4.99 14.47
CA MET A 790 21.61 5.07 13.34
C MET A 790 22.32 5.56 12.07
N ARG A 791 23.14 6.61 12.18
CA ARG A 791 23.93 7.15 11.05
C ARG A 791 24.90 6.10 10.48
N THR A 792 25.69 5.46 11.33
CA THR A 792 26.66 4.43 10.93
C THR A 792 25.97 3.24 10.27
N ASN A 793 24.83 2.79 10.79
CA ASN A 793 24.07 1.69 10.19
C ASN A 793 23.50 2.04 8.82
N GLU A 794 23.04 3.28 8.65
CA GLU A 794 22.54 3.76 7.36
C GLU A 794 23.67 3.87 6.33
N VAL A 795 24.83 4.41 6.71
CA VAL A 795 26.02 4.45 5.84
C VAL A 795 26.43 3.03 5.42
N LYS A 796 26.48 2.07 6.34
CA LYS A 796 26.77 0.66 6.03
C LYS A 796 25.73 0.06 5.09
N ARG A 797 24.45 0.37 5.26
CA ARG A 797 23.37 -0.08 4.36
C ARG A 797 23.49 0.54 2.98
N GLN A 798 23.80 1.83 2.87
CA GLN A 798 24.05 2.51 1.60
C GLN A 798 25.28 1.93 0.89
N GLN A 799 26.38 1.71 1.60
CA GLN A 799 27.57 1.06 1.06
C GLN A 799 27.28 -0.36 0.59
N ARG A 800 26.50 -1.15 1.36
CA ARG A 800 26.05 -2.49 0.93
C ARG A 800 25.16 -2.44 -0.31
N ARG A 801 24.33 -1.40 -0.49
CA ARG A 801 23.54 -1.22 -1.71
C ARG A 801 24.42 -0.87 -2.90
N LEU A 802 25.35 0.07 -2.74
CA LEU A 802 26.34 0.39 -3.77
C LEU A 802 27.20 -0.82 -4.13
N CYS A 803 27.49 -1.70 -3.16
CA CYS A 803 28.17 -2.98 -3.39
C CYS A 803 27.23 -4.02 -4.04
N ALA A 804 25.97 -4.13 -3.64
CA ALA A 804 25.01 -5.08 -4.21
C ALA A 804 24.64 -4.71 -5.66
N ASP A 805 24.52 -3.42 -5.96
CA ASP A 805 24.36 -2.90 -7.32
C ASP A 805 25.64 -3.11 -8.16
N ALA A 806 26.81 -3.27 -7.51
CA ALA A 806 28.08 -3.60 -8.15
C ALA A 806 28.38 -5.11 -8.21
N ILE A 807 27.63 -5.96 -7.49
CA ILE A 807 27.87 -7.41 -7.36
C ILE A 807 26.61 -8.15 -7.82
N ASP A 808 26.40 -8.19 -9.14
CA ASP A 808 25.65 -9.28 -9.75
C ASP A 808 26.50 -9.94 -10.85
N LYS A 809 27.55 -10.63 -10.37
CA LYS A 809 28.29 -11.81 -10.90
C LYS A 809 29.82 -11.65 -10.85
N GLY A 810 30.44 -12.42 -9.95
CA GLY A 810 31.87 -12.41 -9.66
C GLY A 810 32.77 -12.88 -10.81
N CYS A 811 33.53 -11.95 -11.37
CA CYS A 811 34.81 -12.18 -12.02
C CYS A 811 35.75 -11.05 -11.59
N SER A 812 37.00 -11.36 -11.24
CA SER A 812 37.98 -10.32 -10.91
C SER A 812 38.32 -9.51 -12.17
N LYS A 813 38.82 -8.27 -12.03
CA LYS A 813 39.30 -7.47 -13.17
C LYS A 813 40.31 -8.25 -14.02
N LYS A 814 41.17 -9.05 -13.38
CA LYS A 814 42.18 -9.88 -14.04
C LYS A 814 41.54 -10.95 -14.95
N ASP A 815 40.48 -11.60 -14.48
CA ASP A 815 39.76 -12.63 -15.25
C ASP A 815 39.02 -12.03 -16.45
N PHE A 816 38.45 -10.83 -16.28
CA PHE A 816 37.79 -10.11 -17.37
C PHE A 816 38.76 -9.75 -18.50
N PHE A 817 39.89 -9.10 -18.19
CA PHE A 817 40.87 -8.70 -19.20
C PHE A 817 41.50 -9.91 -19.91
N GLY A 818 41.70 -11.02 -19.20
CA GLY A 818 42.08 -12.29 -19.82
C GLY A 818 41.03 -12.83 -20.81
N SER A 819 39.73 -12.63 -20.53
CA SER A 819 38.64 -13.15 -21.37
C SER A 819 38.38 -12.36 -22.66
N ILE A 820 38.93 -11.15 -22.78
CA ILE A 820 38.73 -10.26 -23.92
C ILE A 820 39.99 -10.09 -24.78
N GLN A 821 41.10 -10.72 -24.41
CA GLN A 821 42.37 -10.64 -25.15
C GLN A 821 42.21 -11.19 -26.57
N GLY A 822 42.68 -10.47 -27.59
CA GLY A 822 42.56 -10.86 -29.00
C GLY A 822 41.18 -10.65 -29.62
N CYS A 823 40.20 -10.13 -28.87
CA CYS A 823 38.90 -9.76 -29.43
C CYS A 823 38.97 -8.45 -30.22
N VAL A 824 37.98 -8.24 -31.08
CA VAL A 824 37.82 -7.00 -31.86
C VAL A 824 36.77 -6.11 -31.17
N ALA A 825 37.10 -4.85 -30.91
CA ALA A 825 36.21 -3.87 -30.30
C ALA A 825 35.66 -2.87 -31.33
N TYR A 826 34.37 -2.56 -31.21
CA TYR A 826 33.74 -1.41 -31.84
C TYR A 826 33.50 -0.33 -30.79
N LEU A 827 33.92 0.90 -31.08
CA LEU A 827 33.75 2.03 -30.17
C LEU A 827 32.43 2.75 -30.51
N ALA A 828 31.40 2.54 -29.69
CA ALA A 828 30.12 3.26 -29.78
C ALA A 828 30.14 4.61 -29.05
N VAL A 829 31.32 5.05 -28.61
CA VAL A 829 31.61 6.32 -27.94
C VAL A 829 32.74 7.03 -28.66
N SER A 830 32.91 8.34 -28.43
CA SER A 830 34.00 9.12 -29.01
C SER A 830 35.35 8.48 -28.73
N ALA A 831 36.10 8.18 -29.80
CA ALA A 831 37.35 7.44 -29.73
C ALA A 831 38.52 8.34 -29.29
N THR A 832 38.55 8.67 -28.00
CA THR A 832 39.64 9.45 -27.38
C THR A 832 40.97 8.71 -27.48
N GLY A 833 42.09 9.45 -27.50
CA GLY A 833 43.43 8.88 -27.62
C GLY A 833 43.72 7.83 -26.53
N ASP A 834 43.34 8.14 -25.29
CA ASP A 834 43.53 7.26 -24.13
C ASP A 834 42.75 5.95 -24.24
N LEU A 835 41.52 6.00 -24.76
CA LEU A 835 40.68 4.81 -24.93
C LEU A 835 41.22 3.90 -26.04
N LYS A 836 41.75 4.48 -27.12
CA LYS A 836 42.43 3.72 -28.19
C LYS A 836 43.71 3.04 -27.65
N ALA A 837 44.51 3.77 -26.88
CA ALA A 837 45.71 3.24 -26.25
C ALA A 837 45.38 2.11 -25.26
N ALA A 838 44.32 2.25 -24.46
CA ALA A 838 43.87 1.23 -23.51
C ALA A 838 43.38 -0.06 -24.19
N CYS A 839 42.68 0.04 -25.32
CA CYS A 839 42.32 -1.12 -26.14
C CYS A 839 43.56 -1.85 -26.68
N GLN A 840 44.57 -1.10 -27.16
CA GLN A 840 45.82 -1.67 -27.67
C GLN A 840 46.62 -2.37 -26.56
N LEU A 841 46.76 -1.76 -25.39
CA LEU A 841 47.42 -2.35 -24.22
C LEU A 841 46.74 -3.65 -23.75
N SER A 842 45.43 -3.77 -23.98
CA SER A 842 44.65 -4.98 -23.68
C SER A 842 44.65 -6.02 -24.81
N SER A 843 45.46 -5.83 -25.86
CA SER A 843 45.50 -6.65 -27.08
C SER A 843 44.14 -6.77 -27.80
N VAL A 844 43.35 -5.68 -27.82
CA VAL A 844 42.04 -5.60 -28.48
C VAL A 844 42.14 -4.71 -29.71
N GLN A 845 41.79 -5.24 -30.88
CA GLN A 845 41.83 -4.47 -32.15
C GLN A 845 40.54 -3.67 -32.35
N ILE A 846 40.62 -2.45 -32.89
CA ILE A 846 39.44 -1.61 -33.10
C ILE A 846 38.93 -1.76 -34.54
N THR A 847 37.65 -2.09 -34.73
CA THR A 847 36.98 -2.15 -36.03
C THR A 847 36.05 -0.97 -36.26
N GLN A 848 35.85 -0.59 -37.53
CA GLN A 848 34.81 0.35 -37.96
C GLN A 848 33.49 -0.34 -38.30
N ASN A 849 33.49 -1.68 -38.42
CA ASN A 849 32.28 -2.44 -38.71
C ASN A 849 31.76 -3.11 -37.43
N PRO A 850 30.59 -2.71 -36.89
CA PRO A 850 30.08 -3.26 -35.64
C PRO A 850 29.76 -4.76 -35.71
N ALA A 851 29.50 -5.32 -36.90
CA ALA A 851 29.17 -6.74 -37.05
C ALA A 851 30.35 -7.68 -36.72
N ASP A 852 31.58 -7.20 -36.85
CA ASP A 852 32.82 -7.97 -36.60
C ASP A 852 33.28 -7.85 -35.14
N ALA A 853 32.56 -7.07 -34.33
CA ALA A 853 32.96 -6.73 -32.97
C ALA A 853 32.63 -7.88 -32.00
N GLY A 854 33.63 -8.39 -31.28
CA GLY A 854 33.43 -9.21 -30.08
C GLY A 854 33.21 -8.38 -28.81
N ILE A 855 33.52 -7.08 -28.87
CA ILE A 855 33.37 -6.12 -27.78
C ILE A 855 32.75 -4.83 -28.33
N ILE A 856 31.79 -4.25 -27.62
CA ILE A 856 31.21 -2.94 -27.92
C ILE A 856 31.47 -2.03 -26.72
N VAL A 857 32.21 -0.96 -26.93
CA VAL A 857 32.49 0.01 -25.86
C VAL A 857 31.41 1.10 -25.88
N CYS A 858 30.61 1.19 -24.82
CA CYS A 858 29.44 2.06 -24.70
C CYS A 858 29.30 2.64 -23.29
N ASN A 859 28.71 3.83 -23.14
CA ASN A 859 28.60 4.49 -21.83
C ASN A 859 27.78 3.67 -20.81
N ASP A 860 26.70 3.03 -21.25
CA ASP A 860 25.76 2.31 -20.41
C ASP A 860 25.53 0.86 -20.90
N PRO A 861 26.42 -0.10 -20.54
CA PRO A 861 26.25 -1.51 -20.86
C PRO A 861 24.90 -2.07 -20.41
N GLY A 862 24.19 -2.76 -21.29
CA GLY A 862 22.84 -3.30 -21.07
C GLY A 862 21.69 -2.32 -21.29
N GLN A 863 21.97 -1.03 -21.48
CA GLN A 863 20.97 0.02 -21.73
C GLN A 863 21.29 0.88 -22.96
N MET A 864 22.11 0.37 -23.90
CA MET A 864 22.48 1.11 -25.12
C MET A 864 21.25 1.61 -25.88
N THR A 865 21.18 2.89 -26.23
CA THR A 865 20.02 3.45 -26.95
C THR A 865 19.96 3.04 -28.42
N ASP A 866 21.09 2.60 -29.01
CA ASP A 866 21.15 2.17 -30.41
C ASP A 866 20.67 0.71 -30.55
N VAL A 867 19.43 0.58 -31.06
CA VAL A 867 18.75 -0.70 -31.28
C VAL A 867 19.52 -1.62 -32.25
N LYS A 868 20.27 -1.08 -33.23
CA LYS A 868 21.04 -1.89 -34.19
C LYS A 868 22.24 -2.52 -33.50
N LEU A 869 22.97 -1.77 -32.67
CA LEU A 869 24.10 -2.28 -31.90
C LEU A 869 23.66 -3.27 -30.81
N GLN A 870 22.51 -3.03 -30.17
CA GLN A 870 21.91 -4.01 -29.25
C GLN A 870 21.62 -5.35 -29.95
N LEU A 871 21.07 -5.31 -31.17
CA LEU A 871 20.81 -6.51 -31.96
C LEU A 871 22.11 -7.25 -32.31
N VAL A 872 23.15 -6.54 -32.73
CA VAL A 872 24.47 -7.13 -33.02
C VAL A 872 25.08 -7.76 -31.77
N SER A 873 25.09 -7.03 -30.65
CA SER A 873 25.57 -7.49 -29.34
C SER A 873 24.88 -8.79 -28.90
N ALA A 874 23.55 -8.84 -29.02
CA ALA A 874 22.75 -10.00 -28.63
C ALA A 874 22.88 -11.20 -29.57
N LEU A 875 23.02 -10.98 -30.88
CA LEU A 875 23.11 -12.05 -31.87
C LEU A 875 24.49 -12.72 -31.85
N SER A 876 25.55 -11.93 -31.78
CA SER A 876 26.95 -12.39 -31.80
C SER A 876 27.45 -12.80 -30.40
N GLY A 877 26.80 -12.35 -29.33
CA GLY A 877 27.18 -12.66 -27.95
C GLY A 877 28.39 -11.84 -27.46
N CYS A 878 28.39 -10.55 -27.80
CA CYS A 878 29.49 -9.65 -27.55
C CYS A 878 29.55 -9.20 -26.08
N TYR A 879 30.70 -8.65 -25.68
CA TYR A 879 30.81 -7.90 -24.43
C TYR A 879 30.41 -6.44 -24.66
N GLU A 880 29.53 -5.90 -23.83
CA GLU A 880 29.26 -4.45 -23.73
C GLU A 880 30.08 -3.89 -22.58
N VAL A 881 30.94 -2.91 -22.82
CA VAL A 881 31.96 -2.47 -21.86
C VAL A 881 31.94 -0.96 -21.71
N SER A 882 31.93 -0.49 -20.47
CA SER A 882 32.05 0.95 -20.18
C SER A 882 33.48 1.46 -20.45
N PRO A 883 33.65 2.70 -20.97
CA PRO A 883 34.97 3.27 -21.22
C PRO A 883 35.83 3.33 -19.96
N GLY A 884 35.20 3.64 -18.81
CA GLY A 884 35.89 3.70 -17.52
C GLY A 884 36.53 2.38 -17.09
N LEU A 885 35.93 1.24 -17.45
CA LEU A 885 36.52 -0.08 -17.16
C LEU A 885 37.75 -0.34 -18.05
N MET A 886 37.69 0.00 -19.34
CA MET A 886 38.82 -0.14 -20.27
C MET A 886 40.01 0.74 -19.86
N LEU A 887 39.75 1.94 -19.33
CA LEU A 887 40.77 2.88 -18.85
C LEU A 887 41.33 2.54 -17.46
N GLY A 888 40.96 1.39 -16.87
CA GLY A 888 41.45 0.96 -15.55
C GLY A 888 40.73 1.58 -14.34
N SER A 889 39.84 2.55 -14.58
CA SER A 889 39.05 3.23 -13.55
C SER A 889 37.80 2.43 -13.11
N LYS A 890 36.82 3.07 -12.47
CA LYS A 890 35.53 2.44 -12.13
C LYS A 890 34.71 2.26 -13.40
N GLY A 891 34.15 1.08 -13.61
CA GLY A 891 33.27 0.78 -14.74
C GLY A 891 32.72 -0.65 -14.68
N CYS A 892 31.84 -0.98 -15.60
CA CYS A 892 31.21 -2.29 -15.74
C CYS A 892 31.39 -2.88 -17.15
N ALA A 893 31.23 -4.20 -17.25
CA ALA A 893 31.13 -4.95 -18.49
C ALA A 893 30.00 -5.98 -18.39
N LEU A 894 29.27 -6.19 -19.49
CA LEU A 894 28.17 -7.13 -19.60
C LEU A 894 28.44 -8.09 -20.77
N LYS A 895 28.48 -9.40 -20.51
CA LYS A 895 28.61 -10.40 -21.58
C LYS A 895 27.23 -10.84 -22.07
N MET A 896 26.96 -10.69 -23.36
CA MET A 896 25.77 -11.25 -23.98
C MET A 896 25.96 -12.74 -24.30
N HIS A 897 24.92 -13.54 -24.12
CA HIS A 897 24.94 -14.94 -24.53
C HIS A 897 24.57 -15.06 -26.01
N THR A 898 25.44 -15.67 -26.82
CA THR A 898 25.21 -15.86 -28.26
C THR A 898 23.90 -16.60 -28.52
N ALA A 899 22.98 -15.99 -29.26
CA ALA A 899 21.66 -16.57 -29.53
C ALA A 899 21.65 -17.72 -30.58
N ALA A 900 22.78 -18.01 -31.25
CA ALA A 900 22.80 -18.62 -32.58
C ALA A 900 23.57 -19.96 -32.78
N ALA A 901 23.63 -20.87 -31.79
CA ALA A 901 24.39 -22.13 -31.92
C ALA A 901 23.81 -23.24 -32.84
N ILE A 902 22.69 -23.03 -33.57
CA ILE A 902 22.02 -24.08 -34.38
C ILE A 902 21.67 -23.53 -35.77
N PRO A 903 21.87 -24.27 -36.89
CA PRO A 903 21.41 -23.87 -38.21
C PRO A 903 19.88 -23.70 -38.31
N ARG A 904 19.40 -22.53 -38.72
CA ARG A 904 17.98 -22.15 -38.84
C ARG A 904 17.68 -21.57 -40.23
N ALA A 905 16.48 -21.81 -40.74
CA ALA A 905 15.98 -21.12 -41.94
C ALA A 905 14.80 -20.22 -41.53
N LEU A 906 14.89 -18.93 -41.85
CA LEU A 906 13.81 -17.96 -41.62
C LEU A 906 13.08 -17.74 -42.94
N LEU A 907 11.81 -18.14 -43.01
CA LEU A 907 10.95 -17.97 -44.18
C LEU A 907 10.07 -16.74 -43.98
N VAL A 908 10.19 -15.74 -44.84
CA VAL A 908 9.42 -14.49 -44.76
C VAL A 908 8.51 -14.37 -45.98
N SER A 909 7.26 -13.97 -45.75
CA SER A 909 6.29 -13.78 -46.83
C SER A 909 6.62 -12.54 -47.67
N PRO A 910 6.23 -12.50 -48.96
CA PRO A 910 6.43 -11.33 -49.80
C PRO A 910 5.78 -10.06 -49.24
N GLY A 911 4.64 -10.19 -48.56
CA GLY A 911 3.93 -9.09 -47.90
C GLY A 911 4.72 -8.48 -46.73
N SER A 912 5.26 -9.32 -45.84
CA SER A 912 6.09 -8.84 -44.71
C SER A 912 7.40 -8.19 -45.16
N ARG A 913 7.97 -8.66 -46.28
CA ARG A 913 9.20 -8.07 -46.83
C ARG A 913 8.96 -6.67 -47.40
N LYS A 914 7.79 -6.43 -48.01
CA LYS A 914 7.40 -5.13 -48.55
C LYS A 914 7.05 -4.10 -47.47
N GLN A 915 6.57 -4.55 -46.31
CA GLN A 915 6.15 -3.67 -45.21
C GLN A 915 7.31 -2.95 -44.51
N ASP A 916 8.50 -3.53 -44.50
CA ASP A 916 9.68 -2.95 -43.85
C ASP A 916 10.98 -3.40 -44.55
N ALA A 917 11.17 -2.92 -45.78
CA ALA A 917 12.26 -3.37 -46.66
C ALA A 917 13.65 -3.06 -46.09
N ASP A 918 13.79 -1.95 -45.36
CA ASP A 918 15.05 -1.50 -44.77
C ASP A 918 15.48 -2.40 -43.61
N PHE A 919 14.55 -2.79 -42.73
CA PHE A 919 14.82 -3.73 -41.65
C PHE A 919 15.29 -5.10 -42.17
N TRP A 920 14.60 -5.66 -43.18
CA TRP A 920 14.97 -6.96 -43.73
C TRP A 920 16.29 -6.92 -44.51
N THR A 921 16.61 -5.79 -45.13
CA THR A 921 17.90 -5.57 -45.80
C THR A 921 19.03 -5.45 -44.78
N PHE A 922 18.82 -4.74 -43.67
CA PHE A 922 19.74 -4.67 -42.54
C PHE A 922 19.99 -6.05 -41.91
N LEU A 923 18.93 -6.80 -41.59
CA LEU A 923 19.04 -8.12 -40.96
C LEU A 923 19.80 -9.12 -41.85
N ARG A 924 19.64 -9.03 -43.18
CA ARG A 924 20.39 -9.83 -44.14
C ARG A 924 21.86 -9.44 -44.23
N LYS A 925 22.19 -8.15 -44.10
CA LYS A 925 23.59 -7.69 -44.01
C LYS A 925 24.25 -8.10 -42.69
N ALA A 926 23.49 -8.10 -41.60
CA ALA A 926 23.94 -8.54 -40.28
C ALA A 926 24.10 -10.07 -40.14
N LEU A 927 23.58 -10.86 -41.09
CA LEU A 927 23.67 -12.33 -41.12
C LEU A 927 24.34 -12.78 -42.45
N PRO A 928 25.68 -12.82 -42.54
CA PRO A 928 26.39 -13.09 -43.79
C PRO A 928 26.14 -14.49 -44.37
N LEU A 929 26.44 -14.66 -45.66
CA LEU A 929 26.37 -15.94 -46.38
C LEU A 929 27.28 -16.97 -45.69
N GLY A 930 26.69 -18.08 -45.23
CA GLY A 930 27.39 -19.13 -44.48
C GLY A 930 27.10 -19.12 -42.97
N HIS A 931 26.43 -18.09 -42.45
CA HIS A 931 25.96 -18.08 -41.07
C HIS A 931 24.88 -19.16 -40.85
N ALA A 932 24.75 -19.64 -39.61
CA ALA A 932 23.77 -20.67 -39.25
C ALA A 932 22.33 -20.30 -39.63
N TRP A 933 22.01 -19.02 -39.88
CA TRP A 933 20.67 -18.55 -40.22
C TRP A 933 20.58 -18.19 -41.71
N VAL A 934 19.64 -18.80 -42.45
CA VAL A 934 19.39 -18.48 -43.86
C VAL A 934 18.01 -17.83 -44.03
N LEU A 935 17.97 -16.61 -44.57
CA LEU A 935 16.74 -15.85 -44.83
C LEU A 935 16.20 -16.11 -46.25
N HIS A 936 15.06 -16.77 -46.36
CA HIS A 936 14.37 -17.04 -47.62
C HIS A 936 13.06 -16.24 -47.72
N SER A 937 12.87 -15.56 -48.86
CA SER A 937 11.62 -14.91 -49.22
C SER A 937 10.80 -15.91 -50.04
N VAL A 938 9.67 -16.40 -49.52
CA VAL A 938 8.90 -17.48 -50.18
C VAL A 938 7.41 -17.14 -50.20
N ASP A 939 6.78 -17.23 -51.37
CA ASP A 939 5.32 -17.20 -51.47
C ASP A 939 4.72 -18.47 -50.83
N LEU A 940 3.95 -18.29 -49.77
CA LEU A 940 3.39 -19.37 -48.98
C LEU A 940 2.36 -20.20 -49.78
N GLY A 941 1.80 -19.65 -50.87
CA GLY A 941 0.88 -20.36 -51.77
C GLY A 941 1.57 -21.43 -52.63
N ASN A 942 2.83 -21.20 -53.03
CA ASN A 942 3.61 -22.06 -53.93
C ASN A 942 4.75 -22.83 -53.24
N LEU A 943 4.68 -22.94 -51.91
CA LEU A 943 5.62 -23.71 -51.08
C LEU A 943 5.85 -25.14 -51.59
N ARG A 944 4.89 -25.74 -52.32
CA ARG A 944 4.97 -27.11 -52.83
C ARG A 944 6.07 -27.30 -53.90
N GLU A 945 6.35 -26.29 -54.72
CA GLU A 945 7.31 -26.38 -55.83
C GLU A 945 8.73 -25.99 -55.42
N GLN A 946 8.89 -25.07 -54.45
CA GLN A 946 10.20 -24.56 -54.01
C GLN A 946 10.85 -25.37 -52.87
N GLN A 947 10.23 -26.47 -52.46
CA GLN A 947 10.61 -27.31 -51.30
C GLN A 947 11.86 -28.19 -51.50
N GLY A 948 12.39 -28.29 -52.72
CA GLY A 948 13.57 -29.09 -53.06
C GLY A 948 14.90 -28.53 -52.51
N ARG A 949 14.94 -27.24 -52.19
CA ARG A 949 16.19 -26.49 -51.87
C ARG A 949 16.66 -26.55 -50.41
N PHE A 950 15.94 -27.23 -49.52
CA PHE A 950 16.20 -27.22 -48.08
C PHE A 950 16.80 -28.56 -47.57
N LYS A 951 17.92 -28.51 -46.82
CA LYS A 951 18.55 -29.72 -46.24
C LYS A 951 17.67 -30.40 -45.18
N PRO A 952 17.66 -31.74 -45.06
CA PRO A 952 16.94 -32.45 -44.00
C PRO A 952 17.47 -32.09 -42.59
N GLY A 953 16.57 -31.81 -41.64
CA GLY A 953 16.92 -31.62 -40.23
C GLY A 953 16.87 -30.18 -39.68
N VAL A 954 16.52 -29.20 -40.51
CA VAL A 954 16.38 -27.78 -40.10
C VAL A 954 15.13 -27.58 -39.22
N ALA A 955 15.28 -26.83 -38.12
CA ALA A 955 14.17 -26.42 -37.26
C ALA A 955 13.28 -25.40 -37.99
N PHE A 956 11.97 -25.66 -38.03
CA PHE A 956 11.01 -24.85 -38.78
C PHE A 956 10.24 -23.92 -37.83
N ILE A 957 10.24 -22.60 -38.08
CA ILE A 957 9.48 -21.60 -37.33
C ILE A 957 8.47 -20.95 -38.26
N MET A 958 7.18 -21.01 -37.89
CA MET A 958 6.11 -20.30 -38.60
C MET A 958 5.58 -19.16 -37.72
N VAL A 959 5.69 -17.92 -38.24
CA VAL A 959 5.09 -16.71 -37.65
C VAL A 959 3.98 -16.25 -38.60
N THR A 960 2.73 -16.26 -38.17
CA THR A 960 1.63 -15.69 -38.95
C THR A 960 1.49 -14.21 -38.62
N VAL A 961 1.52 -13.37 -39.65
CA VAL A 961 1.35 -11.92 -39.51
C VAL A 961 -0.12 -11.59 -39.21
N ASP A 962 -0.30 -10.59 -38.37
CA ASP A 962 -1.57 -10.01 -37.92
C ASP A 962 -2.21 -9.17 -39.05
N GLU A 963 -2.67 -9.80 -40.13
CA GLU A 963 -3.54 -9.13 -41.10
C GLU A 963 -4.99 -9.17 -40.60
N ALA A 964 -5.37 -8.11 -39.86
CA ALA A 964 -6.63 -7.37 -39.97
C ALA A 964 -6.95 -6.64 -38.65
N LYS A 965 -6.45 -5.40 -38.53
CA LYS A 965 -7.28 -4.37 -37.88
C LYS A 965 -8.43 -4.04 -38.84
N ASP A 966 -9.65 -4.15 -38.32
CA ASP A 966 -10.84 -3.38 -38.71
C ASP A 966 -11.91 -3.87 -39.71
N LYS A 967 -11.87 -5.06 -40.33
CA LYS A 967 -13.09 -5.66 -40.94
C LYS A 967 -13.10 -7.17 -40.76
N ILE A 968 -14.29 -7.78 -40.58
CA ILE A 968 -14.57 -9.21 -40.34
C ILE A 968 -14.68 -9.63 -38.84
N PHE A 969 -15.49 -8.93 -38.03
CA PHE A 969 -16.13 -9.55 -36.85
C PHE A 969 -17.65 -9.72 -37.01
N SER A 970 -18.18 -9.43 -38.20
CA SER A 970 -19.54 -9.71 -38.62
C SER A 970 -19.52 -10.41 -39.98
N GLY A 971 -19.42 -11.74 -39.99
CA GLY A 971 -19.39 -12.52 -41.24
C GLY A 971 -19.35 -14.02 -41.00
N LYS A 972 -20.16 -14.76 -41.74
CA LYS A 972 -20.55 -16.17 -41.56
C LYS A 972 -19.36 -17.17 -41.64
N ARG A 973 -19.61 -18.32 -41.01
CA ARG A 973 -18.88 -19.62 -41.08
C ARG A 973 -18.07 -19.83 -42.38
N ALA A 974 -16.72 -19.84 -42.31
CA ALA A 974 -15.91 -20.29 -43.46
C ALA A 974 -14.60 -21.06 -43.15
N GLY A 975 -14.27 -21.34 -41.87
CA GLY A 975 -13.25 -22.34 -41.50
C GLY A 975 -11.98 -22.41 -42.40
N ILE A 976 -11.66 -23.62 -42.88
CA ILE A 976 -10.44 -24.00 -43.62
C ILE A 976 -10.30 -23.33 -45.00
N GLN A 977 -11.33 -22.65 -45.52
CA GLN A 977 -11.31 -22.02 -46.84
C GLN A 977 -10.71 -20.60 -46.87
N ASP A 978 -10.47 -20.00 -45.69
CA ASP A 978 -9.79 -18.71 -45.54
C ASP A 978 -8.28 -18.80 -45.88
N ALA A 979 -7.66 -17.72 -46.36
CA ALA A 979 -6.25 -17.63 -46.73
C ALA A 979 -5.31 -18.13 -45.61
N ARG A 980 -5.69 -17.88 -44.35
CA ARG A 980 -5.00 -18.35 -43.14
C ARG A 980 -5.08 -19.87 -42.95
N GLY A 981 -6.20 -20.49 -43.34
CA GLY A 981 -6.38 -21.95 -43.33
C GLY A 981 -5.55 -22.67 -44.39
N ARG A 982 -5.35 -22.03 -45.56
CA ARG A 982 -4.49 -22.54 -46.64
C ARG A 982 -3.01 -22.58 -46.24
N ALA A 983 -2.49 -21.53 -45.58
CA ALA A 983 -1.11 -21.49 -45.09
C ALA A 983 -0.81 -22.58 -44.03
N MET A 984 -1.75 -22.85 -43.14
CA MET A 984 -1.65 -23.95 -42.17
C MET A 984 -1.64 -25.33 -42.87
N LYS A 985 -2.53 -25.55 -43.84
CA LYS A 985 -2.60 -26.82 -44.59
C LYS A 985 -1.31 -27.09 -45.38
N ALA A 986 -0.74 -26.06 -46.01
CA ALA A 986 0.54 -26.16 -46.72
C ALA A 986 1.71 -26.54 -45.79
N SER A 987 1.73 -25.96 -44.59
CA SER A 987 2.75 -26.23 -43.56
C SER A 987 2.72 -27.67 -43.04
N PHE A 988 1.53 -28.24 -42.86
CA PHE A 988 1.38 -29.66 -42.53
C PHE A 988 1.84 -30.58 -43.67
N GLY A 989 1.62 -30.18 -44.92
CA GLY A 989 2.17 -30.87 -46.09
C GLY A 989 3.69 -30.95 -46.08
N TYR A 990 4.37 -29.86 -45.70
CA TYR A 990 5.82 -29.83 -45.52
C TYR A 990 6.29 -30.75 -44.40
N ILE A 991 5.69 -30.63 -43.21
CA ILE A 991 6.07 -31.42 -42.03
C ILE A 991 5.90 -32.92 -42.29
N LYS A 992 4.82 -33.33 -42.98
CA LYS A 992 4.56 -34.73 -43.35
C LYS A 992 5.66 -35.30 -44.25
N ARG A 993 6.17 -34.52 -45.21
CA ARG A 993 7.16 -34.99 -46.20
C ARG A 993 8.61 -34.90 -45.69
N ARG A 994 8.99 -33.80 -45.05
CA ARG A 994 10.39 -33.52 -44.68
C ARG A 994 10.78 -33.95 -43.28
N ARG A 995 9.79 -34.26 -42.43
CA ARG A 995 9.98 -34.67 -41.03
C ARG A 995 11.09 -33.88 -40.28
N PRO A 996 10.97 -32.54 -40.15
CA PRO A 996 11.93 -31.73 -39.40
C PRO A 996 12.13 -32.26 -37.96
N ARG A 997 13.33 -32.10 -37.39
CA ARG A 997 13.59 -32.57 -36.02
C ARG A 997 12.74 -31.82 -34.99
N VAL A 998 12.53 -30.52 -35.22
CA VAL A 998 11.72 -29.63 -34.37
C VAL A 998 10.85 -28.74 -35.25
N VAL A 999 9.59 -28.56 -34.84
CA VAL A 999 8.62 -27.63 -35.40
C VAL A 999 8.20 -26.65 -34.30
N LEU A 1000 8.23 -25.35 -34.59
CA LEU A 1000 7.78 -24.30 -33.70
C LEU A 1000 6.67 -23.49 -34.39
N PHE A 1001 5.49 -23.45 -33.77
CA PHE A 1001 4.44 -22.50 -34.13
C PHE A 1001 4.34 -21.42 -33.08
N GLU A 1002 4.23 -20.17 -33.53
CA GLU A 1002 3.96 -19.01 -32.69
C GLU A 1002 2.64 -18.38 -33.13
N ASN A 1003 1.79 -18.03 -32.17
CA ASN A 1003 0.53 -17.35 -32.44
C ASN A 1003 0.08 -16.48 -31.26
N VAL A 1004 -0.89 -15.60 -31.47
CA VAL A 1004 -1.51 -14.80 -30.41
C VAL A 1004 -2.34 -15.67 -29.45
N PRO A 1005 -2.51 -15.28 -28.16
CA PRO A 1005 -3.25 -16.05 -27.16
C PRO A 1005 -4.69 -16.42 -27.53
N GLY A 1006 -5.33 -15.66 -28.44
CA GLY A 1006 -6.67 -15.95 -28.93
C GLY A 1006 -6.83 -17.35 -29.56
N ILE A 1007 -5.74 -17.98 -30.02
CA ILE A 1007 -5.80 -19.37 -30.55
C ILE A 1007 -6.26 -20.39 -29.50
N LEU A 1008 -6.13 -20.09 -28.20
CA LEU A 1008 -6.54 -20.96 -27.09
C LEU A 1008 -8.05 -20.87 -26.78
N GLU A 1009 -8.79 -19.94 -27.40
CA GLU A 1009 -10.21 -19.77 -27.15
C GLU A 1009 -11.04 -20.98 -27.62
N LYS A 1010 -12.20 -21.19 -26.98
CA LYS A 1010 -13.09 -22.35 -27.23
C LYS A 1010 -13.44 -22.52 -28.71
N LYS A 1011 -13.58 -21.42 -29.46
CA LYS A 1011 -13.90 -21.40 -30.91
C LYS A 1011 -12.78 -21.95 -31.80
N HIS A 1012 -11.52 -21.93 -31.35
CA HIS A 1012 -10.34 -22.41 -32.09
C HIS A 1012 -9.77 -23.74 -31.57
N LYS A 1013 -10.30 -24.24 -30.44
CA LYS A 1013 -9.94 -25.55 -29.87
C LYS A 1013 -9.98 -26.72 -30.87
N PRO A 1014 -10.96 -26.82 -31.80
CA PRO A 1014 -10.95 -27.89 -32.80
C PRO A 1014 -9.72 -27.87 -33.72
N VAL A 1015 -9.21 -26.68 -34.06
CA VAL A 1015 -8.03 -26.50 -34.91
C VAL A 1015 -6.77 -26.96 -34.18
N LEU A 1016 -6.55 -26.52 -32.94
CA LEU A 1016 -5.42 -26.98 -32.11
C LEU A 1016 -5.45 -28.49 -31.85
N CYS A 1017 -6.64 -29.05 -31.58
CA CYS A 1017 -6.80 -30.50 -31.44
C CYS A 1017 -6.48 -31.25 -32.74
N GLY A 1018 -6.88 -30.70 -33.90
CA GLY A 1018 -6.55 -31.25 -35.22
C GLY A 1018 -5.04 -31.24 -35.49
N MET A 1019 -4.37 -30.12 -35.19
CA MET A 1019 -2.92 -29.99 -35.29
C MET A 1019 -2.20 -31.01 -34.42
N HIS A 1020 -2.64 -31.15 -33.17
CA HIS A 1020 -2.07 -32.12 -32.23
C HIS A 1020 -2.21 -33.56 -32.71
N LYS A 1021 -3.40 -33.95 -33.19
CA LYS A 1021 -3.61 -35.29 -33.76
C LYS A 1021 -2.73 -35.54 -34.98
N ALA A 1022 -2.62 -34.57 -35.90
CA ALA A 1022 -1.85 -34.72 -37.12
C ALA A 1022 -0.34 -34.84 -36.85
N LEU A 1023 0.24 -33.99 -36.00
CA LEU A 1023 1.66 -34.06 -35.63
C LEU A 1023 1.99 -35.32 -34.82
N LYS A 1024 1.10 -35.73 -33.91
CA LYS A 1024 1.25 -36.99 -33.15
C LYS A 1024 1.27 -38.19 -34.09
N LYS A 1025 0.40 -38.24 -35.12
CA LYS A 1025 0.40 -39.30 -36.14
C LYS A 1025 1.69 -39.33 -36.98
N LEU A 1026 2.37 -38.19 -37.11
CA LEU A 1026 3.67 -38.08 -37.78
C LEU A 1026 4.87 -38.42 -36.87
N GLY A 1027 4.62 -38.82 -35.62
CA GLY A 1027 5.66 -39.25 -34.67
C GLY A 1027 6.27 -38.12 -33.85
N TYR A 1028 5.61 -36.96 -33.75
CA TYR A 1028 6.08 -35.85 -32.91
C TYR A 1028 5.48 -35.89 -31.50
N VAL A 1029 6.28 -35.48 -30.53
CA VAL A 1029 5.87 -35.14 -29.17
C VAL A 1029 5.70 -33.62 -29.11
N MET A 1030 4.64 -33.14 -28.48
CA MET A 1030 4.26 -31.73 -28.53
C MET A 1030 4.12 -31.10 -27.14
N TRP A 1031 4.48 -29.81 -27.06
CA TRP A 1031 4.31 -28.95 -25.91
C TRP A 1031 3.68 -27.64 -26.36
N LEU A 1032 2.77 -27.09 -25.56
CA LEU A 1032 2.09 -25.83 -25.82
C LEU A 1032 2.18 -24.96 -24.58
N LYS A 1033 2.71 -23.75 -24.71
CA LYS A 1033 2.84 -22.82 -23.58
C LYS A 1033 2.67 -21.37 -24.02
N THR A 1034 1.96 -20.59 -23.21
CA THR A 1034 1.89 -19.14 -23.36
C THR A 1034 3.07 -18.53 -22.63
N LEU A 1035 3.90 -17.79 -23.35
CA LEU A 1035 5.05 -17.08 -22.81
C LEU A 1035 4.84 -15.57 -22.96
N ASP A 1036 5.30 -14.82 -21.97
CA ASP A 1036 5.26 -13.36 -21.95
C ASP A 1036 6.70 -12.85 -22.06
N SER A 1037 7.00 -12.01 -23.05
CA SER A 1037 8.33 -11.46 -23.27
C SER A 1037 8.88 -10.70 -22.05
N SER A 1038 8.01 -10.17 -21.19
CA SER A 1038 8.41 -9.53 -19.92
C SER A 1038 9.11 -10.48 -18.93
N ASN A 1039 8.79 -11.77 -18.98
CA ASN A 1039 9.46 -12.78 -18.16
C ASN A 1039 10.86 -13.13 -18.67
N PHE A 1040 11.26 -12.60 -19.84
CA PHE A 1040 12.54 -12.88 -20.49
C PHE A 1040 13.36 -11.60 -20.67
N LYS A 1041 13.26 -10.67 -19.71
CA LYS A 1041 14.03 -9.42 -19.63
C LYS A 1041 13.82 -8.45 -20.82
N VAL A 1042 12.72 -8.61 -21.55
CA VAL A 1042 12.29 -7.63 -22.57
C VAL A 1042 11.24 -6.72 -21.94
N PRO A 1043 11.40 -5.38 -21.89
CA PRO A 1043 10.46 -4.45 -21.25
C PRO A 1043 9.19 -4.22 -22.11
N GLN A 1044 8.64 -5.29 -22.68
CA GLN A 1044 7.44 -5.32 -23.49
C GLN A 1044 6.56 -6.46 -22.98
N MET A 1045 5.30 -6.18 -22.64
CA MET A 1045 4.30 -7.22 -22.37
C MET A 1045 3.72 -7.72 -23.69
N ARG A 1046 4.28 -8.80 -24.23
CA ARG A 1046 3.83 -9.43 -25.46
C ARG A 1046 3.66 -10.92 -25.23
N ARG A 1047 2.43 -11.32 -24.89
CA ARG A 1047 2.07 -12.73 -24.74
C ARG A 1047 1.91 -13.40 -26.08
N ARG A 1048 2.55 -14.54 -26.26
CA ARG A 1048 2.44 -15.41 -27.43
C ARG A 1048 2.37 -16.87 -27.01
N VAL A 1049 1.61 -17.64 -27.78
CA VAL A 1049 1.44 -19.07 -27.60
C VAL A 1049 2.44 -19.77 -28.50
N PHE A 1050 3.30 -20.56 -27.88
CA PHE A 1050 4.31 -21.35 -28.57
C PHE A 1050 3.90 -22.81 -28.53
N LEU A 1051 3.78 -23.43 -29.69
CA LEU A 1051 3.65 -24.87 -29.85
C LEU A 1051 4.99 -25.39 -30.35
N VAL A 1052 5.65 -26.21 -29.53
CA VAL A 1052 6.87 -26.92 -29.91
C VAL A 1052 6.50 -28.37 -30.19
N ALA A 1053 6.87 -28.90 -31.35
CA ALA A 1053 6.76 -30.32 -31.68
C ALA A 1053 8.13 -30.88 -32.02
N ILE A 1054 8.57 -31.92 -31.32
CA ILE A 1054 9.88 -32.57 -31.55
C ILE A 1054 9.64 -34.00 -32.01
N LEU A 1055 10.33 -34.41 -33.08
CA LEU A 1055 10.22 -35.77 -33.60
C LEU A 1055 10.74 -36.75 -32.53
N LYS A 1056 9.98 -37.80 -32.20
CA LYS A 1056 10.27 -38.71 -31.07
C LYS A 1056 11.68 -39.31 -31.14
N THR A 1057 12.16 -39.64 -32.34
CA THR A 1057 13.52 -40.15 -32.59
C THR A 1057 14.62 -39.13 -32.33
N SER A 1058 14.30 -37.83 -32.30
CA SER A 1058 15.23 -36.74 -32.01
C SER A 1058 15.24 -36.33 -30.53
N LEU A 1059 14.38 -36.93 -29.69
CA LEU A 1059 14.25 -36.58 -28.28
C LEU A 1059 15.28 -37.34 -27.43
N ARG A 1060 16.49 -36.79 -27.28
CA ARG A 1060 17.57 -37.43 -26.48
C ARG A 1060 17.39 -37.33 -24.96
N ARG A 1061 16.60 -36.35 -24.49
CA ARG A 1061 16.26 -36.11 -23.08
C ARG A 1061 14.85 -35.55 -22.97
N LYS A 1062 14.23 -35.62 -21.79
CA LYS A 1062 12.90 -35.06 -21.53
C LYS A 1062 12.93 -33.53 -21.71
N PHE A 1063 12.18 -33.00 -22.67
CA PHE A 1063 12.05 -31.56 -22.94
C PHE A 1063 11.26 -30.91 -21.78
N LYS A 1064 11.89 -29.97 -21.06
CA LYS A 1064 11.32 -29.30 -19.89
C LYS A 1064 10.65 -27.98 -20.27
#